data_AF-A0A317VKG2-F1
#
_entry.id   AF-A0A317VKG2-F1
#
_cell.length_a   1.000
_cell.length_b   1.000
_cell.length_c   1.000
_cell.angle_alpha   90.00
_cell.angle_beta   90.00
_cell.angle_gamma   90.00
#
_symmetry.space_group_name_H-M   'P 1'
#
loop_
_entity.id
_entity.type
_entity.pdbx_description
1 polymer ?
#
loop_
_entity_poly.entity_id
_entity_poly.type
_entity_poly.pdbx_seq_one_letter_code
_entity_poly.pdbx_strand_id
1 'polypeptide(L)'
;MRVSLLAWSLLSFVSIPAFAAPSGSDAVSPINHLVKRGDSPDGQSTTFNGIEVPPIKALTPDTFDETIKEGYWFVKEYSPSCPHCQKIAPTWQTLYEYYYTSDPLSSSSSKSPDTQSLNSFHGFYNFHFAELNCLAHGDLCRKLDVKYFPTFALYHNGEMVEQYTGKKSMEGLSEFVEEKLEQIKPGSRPAKGLNLPQPGDKGVDTKAEPDTPVAKDKDREAGAKAGEKHNEQAAQLTPGDATAEKDSSSKTKPKAKPAPAPANPQGLSVPLTAESFQKLVTTTQDPWFIKFYAPWCHHCQALAPNWREMSKEMQGVLNVGEVNCEVESRLCKDARVSAFPTMYFFRGGERVEYEGLRGLGDLVTYAKKAVDVGTGVQDVDATTFKELEEKEDVLFLYFYDHATTSEDFEALERLTLSLVGHAKLVKTNSAALAERFKISTWPRLLVSRDGRPSYYNALAPKDMRDFRQILNWMRTVWLPIVPELTASNAQEIMDGKYVVLGILSRKHSDEFLQSKRELKNAALEWMDKQTQLFQLERAELRDAKQLRIEEADDRNDQRALRAAKNMRITIREDDKKQVGFAWVDGDFWDRWLRTTYGIDVENGERVIINDQDNRRYWDTSSSGASIMASRTSILETIPLVIANPPKLKPKSTVGTFESIFFFTRSSISAHPIIFFIILTLSVAGATIVARGRAVRRGGRGGILGVTGSTGGGFFNLDGKEGILNGGSTGKVD
;
A
#
# COMPACT_ATOMS: atom_id res chain seq x y z
N MET A 1 -25.45 -33.75 27.00
CA MET A 1 -26.32 -34.89 26.65
C MET A 1 -26.93 -34.62 25.28
N ARG A 2 -26.77 -35.55 24.34
CA ARG A 2 -27.30 -35.54 22.97
C ARG A 2 -28.69 -36.20 22.95
N VAL A 3 -29.66 -35.65 22.21
CA VAL A 3 -30.81 -36.36 21.58
C VAL A 3 -31.23 -35.51 20.36
N SER A 4 -30.86 -35.89 19.13
CA SER A 4 -31.64 -36.62 18.08
C SER A 4 -32.79 -35.79 17.49
N LEU A 5 -32.76 -35.28 16.25
CA LEU A 5 -32.83 -35.91 14.92
C LEU A 5 -34.11 -36.72 14.61
N LEU A 6 -34.76 -36.29 13.51
CA LEU A 6 -35.72 -36.97 12.60
C LEU A 6 -37.15 -37.17 13.14
N ALA A 7 -38.25 -36.91 12.42
CA ALA A 7 -38.51 -36.59 11.02
C ALA A 7 -39.92 -35.95 10.92
N TRP A 8 -40.23 -35.29 9.80
CA TRP A 8 -41.42 -35.56 8.96
C TRP A 8 -41.29 -34.75 7.67
N SER A 9 -40.90 -35.46 6.63
CA SER A 9 -40.98 -35.10 5.23
C SER A 9 -42.39 -35.37 4.71
N LEU A 10 -42.92 -34.48 3.86
CA LEU A 10 -43.56 -34.74 2.55
C LEU A 10 -44.62 -33.68 2.25
N LEU A 11 -44.31 -32.77 1.33
CA LEU A 11 -45.11 -32.49 0.11
C LEU A 11 -44.44 -31.38 -0.71
N SER A 12 -43.64 -31.83 -1.65
CA SER A 12 -43.15 -31.13 -2.85
C SER A 12 -44.25 -31.06 -3.91
N PHE A 13 -44.42 -29.92 -4.60
CA PHE A 13 -44.72 -29.84 -6.04
C PHE A 13 -44.43 -28.42 -6.60
N VAL A 14 -43.41 -28.34 -7.49
CA VAL A 14 -43.31 -27.51 -8.74
C VAL A 14 -43.09 -25.98 -8.56
N SER A 15 -42.11 -25.28 -9.17
CA SER A 15 -41.18 -25.53 -10.29
C SER A 15 -40.01 -24.50 -10.29
N ILE A 16 -38.79 -24.93 -10.59
CA ILE A 16 -37.62 -24.10 -10.97
C ILE A 16 -37.17 -24.58 -12.37
N PRO A 17 -36.85 -23.70 -13.34
CA PRO A 17 -36.36 -24.14 -14.64
C PRO A 17 -34.86 -24.49 -14.57
N ALA A 18 -34.52 -25.68 -15.06
CA ALA A 18 -33.15 -26.10 -15.33
C ALA A 18 -32.86 -25.90 -16.83
N PHE A 19 -31.76 -25.19 -17.15
CA PHE A 19 -31.17 -25.23 -18.49
C PHE A 19 -30.27 -26.46 -18.59
N ALA A 20 -30.63 -27.39 -19.47
CA ALA A 20 -29.83 -28.55 -19.83
C ALA A 20 -28.94 -28.22 -21.03
N ALA A 21 -27.69 -28.69 -20.97
CA ALA A 21 -26.78 -28.80 -22.10
C ALA A 21 -27.16 -30.00 -22.98
N PRO A 22 -26.88 -29.97 -24.30
CA PRO A 22 -26.76 -31.18 -25.09
C PRO A 22 -25.29 -31.42 -25.51
N SER A 23 -24.86 -32.67 -25.32
CA SER A 23 -23.71 -33.29 -25.97
C SER A 23 -24.12 -33.87 -27.32
N GLY A 24 -23.27 -33.73 -28.34
CA GLY A 24 -23.41 -34.47 -29.61
C GLY A 24 -22.49 -33.92 -30.70
N SER A 25 -21.71 -34.81 -31.31
CA SER A 25 -20.57 -34.59 -32.19
C SER A 25 -20.89 -34.30 -33.65
N ASP A 26 -19.83 -33.86 -34.35
CA ASP A 26 -19.50 -33.99 -35.78
C ASP A 26 -19.77 -32.81 -36.75
N ALA A 27 -18.74 -32.60 -37.60
CA ALA A 27 -18.65 -31.81 -38.84
C ALA A 27 -17.96 -30.41 -38.80
N VAL A 28 -16.62 -30.42 -38.92
CA VAL A 28 -15.81 -29.94 -40.07
C VAL A 28 -16.15 -28.60 -40.78
N SER A 29 -15.12 -27.71 -40.81
CA SER A 29 -14.76 -26.63 -41.79
C SER A 29 -15.39 -25.23 -41.67
N PRO A 30 -14.79 -24.12 -42.20
CA PRO A 30 -13.41 -23.90 -42.70
C PRO A 30 -12.70 -22.54 -42.32
N ILE A 31 -11.37 -22.55 -42.46
CA ILE A 31 -10.45 -21.52 -43.01
C ILE A 31 -10.17 -20.19 -42.26
N ASN A 32 -8.91 -20.13 -41.82
CA ASN A 32 -8.02 -18.99 -41.58
C ASN A 32 -8.06 -17.90 -42.67
N HIS A 33 -7.94 -16.62 -42.28
CA HIS A 33 -6.94 -15.69 -42.83
C HIS A 33 -7.01 -14.32 -42.14
N LEU A 34 -6.26 -14.13 -41.06
CA LEU A 34 -5.62 -12.84 -40.76
C LEU A 34 -4.25 -13.15 -40.15
N VAL A 35 -3.22 -12.82 -40.93
CA VAL A 35 -1.81 -13.08 -40.67
C VAL A 35 -1.39 -12.34 -39.38
N LYS A 36 -1.23 -13.08 -38.28
CA LYS A 36 -0.47 -12.64 -37.11
C LYS A 36 1.00 -12.97 -37.35
N ARG A 37 1.79 -11.96 -37.70
CA ARG A 37 3.22 -11.89 -37.40
C ARG A 37 3.42 -10.61 -36.60
N GLY A 38 3.29 -10.73 -35.29
CA GLY A 38 3.38 -9.62 -34.35
C GLY A 38 3.21 -10.22 -32.97
N ASP A 39 4.30 -10.23 -32.21
CA ASP A 39 4.58 -11.05 -31.04
C ASP A 39 4.79 -12.53 -31.38
N SER A 40 6.04 -12.90 -31.72
CA SER A 40 6.47 -14.29 -31.65
C SER A 40 6.58 -14.70 -30.18
N PRO A 41 5.79 -15.67 -29.71
CA PRO A 41 6.14 -16.45 -28.53
C PRO A 41 7.24 -17.43 -28.93
N ASP A 42 8.30 -17.49 -28.12
CA ASP A 42 9.32 -18.55 -28.11
C ASP A 42 10.21 -18.74 -29.38
N GLY A 43 11.38 -18.11 -29.38
CA GLY A 43 12.65 -18.77 -29.73
C GLY A 43 12.95 -19.20 -31.18
N GLN A 44 12.16 -18.83 -32.19
CA GLN A 44 12.43 -19.22 -33.58
C GLN A 44 13.43 -18.27 -34.28
N SER A 45 14.50 -18.83 -34.85
CA SER A 45 15.44 -18.10 -35.72
C SER A 45 14.78 -17.72 -37.05
N THR A 46 15.10 -16.55 -37.58
CA THR A 46 14.67 -16.10 -38.91
C THR A 46 15.80 -16.30 -39.92
N THR A 47 15.51 -16.18 -41.22
CA THR A 47 16.52 -16.30 -42.27
C THR A 47 16.49 -15.04 -43.12
N PHE A 48 17.63 -14.35 -43.21
CA PHE A 48 17.81 -13.14 -44.00
C PHE A 48 19.08 -13.27 -44.86
N ASN A 49 19.00 -12.99 -46.17
CA ASN A 49 20.10 -13.23 -47.13
C ASN A 49 20.65 -14.68 -47.13
N GLY A 50 19.81 -15.66 -46.79
CA GLY A 50 20.22 -17.07 -46.66
C GLY A 50 21.03 -17.39 -45.40
N ILE A 51 21.15 -16.44 -44.45
CA ILE A 51 21.85 -16.59 -43.17
C ILE A 51 20.80 -16.69 -42.06
N GLU A 52 21.00 -17.62 -41.12
CA GLU A 52 20.14 -17.72 -39.93
C GLU A 52 20.45 -16.61 -38.93
N VAL A 53 19.41 -15.88 -38.54
CA VAL A 53 19.45 -14.77 -37.59
C VAL A 53 18.74 -15.21 -36.30
N PRO A 54 19.38 -15.12 -35.13
CA PRO A 54 18.76 -15.45 -33.85
C PRO A 54 17.69 -14.41 -33.50
N PRO A 55 16.68 -14.75 -32.67
CA PRO A 55 15.65 -13.79 -32.27
C PRO A 55 16.24 -12.58 -31.54
N ILE A 56 15.59 -11.42 -31.66
CA ILE A 56 15.99 -10.19 -30.97
C ILE A 56 15.99 -10.44 -29.46
N LYS A 57 17.01 -9.93 -28.78
CA LYS A 57 17.12 -10.08 -27.33
C LYS A 57 16.04 -9.26 -26.63
N ALA A 58 15.12 -9.93 -25.94
CA ALA A 58 14.15 -9.29 -25.07
C ALA A 58 14.81 -8.97 -23.71
N LEU A 59 14.86 -7.69 -23.35
CA LEU A 59 15.38 -7.24 -22.07
C LEU A 59 14.30 -7.35 -21.01
N THR A 60 14.65 -8.02 -19.92
CA THR A 60 13.89 -8.06 -18.67
C THR A 60 14.60 -7.19 -17.63
N PRO A 61 13.91 -6.78 -16.54
CA PRO A 61 14.52 -6.00 -15.47
C PRO A 61 15.78 -6.64 -14.87
N ASP A 62 15.83 -7.96 -14.82
CA ASP A 62 16.97 -8.70 -14.27
C ASP A 62 18.17 -8.70 -15.23
N THR A 63 17.91 -8.82 -16.53
CA THR A 63 18.95 -8.87 -17.55
C THR A 63 19.41 -7.50 -18.03
N PHE A 64 18.59 -6.45 -17.87
CA PHE A 64 18.82 -5.14 -18.50
C PHE A 64 20.22 -4.59 -18.15
N ASP A 65 20.48 -4.34 -16.87
CA ASP A 65 21.73 -3.73 -16.39
C ASP A 65 22.98 -4.56 -16.75
N GLU A 66 22.89 -5.90 -16.70
CA GLU A 66 23.99 -6.78 -17.09
C GLU A 66 24.25 -6.76 -18.60
N THR A 67 23.19 -6.71 -19.40
CA THR A 67 23.32 -6.73 -20.86
C THR A 67 23.87 -5.43 -21.42
N ILE A 68 23.42 -4.28 -20.92
CA ILE A 68 23.85 -2.98 -21.42
C ILE A 68 25.23 -2.55 -20.90
N LYS A 69 25.81 -3.31 -19.96
CA LYS A 69 27.09 -3.03 -19.32
C LYS A 69 28.28 -2.98 -20.28
N GLU A 70 28.20 -3.72 -21.39
CA GLU A 70 29.27 -3.79 -22.38
C GLU A 70 28.70 -3.60 -23.80
N GLY A 71 29.33 -2.70 -24.56
CA GLY A 71 28.97 -2.43 -25.95
C GLY A 71 27.89 -1.36 -26.12
N TYR A 72 27.48 -1.16 -27.37
CA TYR A 72 26.38 -0.29 -27.76
C TYR A 72 25.10 -1.11 -27.90
N TRP A 73 24.03 -0.68 -27.24
CA TRP A 73 22.74 -1.37 -27.25
C TRP A 73 21.65 -0.43 -27.73
N PHE A 74 21.09 -0.71 -28.89
CA PHE A 74 19.95 0.03 -29.40
C PHE A 74 18.66 -0.71 -29.03
N VAL A 75 17.93 -0.13 -28.08
CA VAL A 75 16.79 -0.76 -27.42
C VAL A 75 15.50 -0.10 -27.90
N LYS A 76 14.53 -0.94 -28.32
CA LYS A 76 13.15 -0.52 -28.61
C LYS A 76 12.27 -0.75 -27.37
N GLU A 77 11.89 0.33 -26.69
CA GLU A 77 10.89 0.28 -25.62
C GLU A 77 9.46 0.37 -26.19
N TYR A 78 8.65 -0.67 -25.99
CA TYR A 78 7.34 -0.79 -26.64
C TYR A 78 6.27 -1.37 -25.71
N SER A 79 5.00 -1.23 -26.13
CA SER A 79 3.86 -1.92 -25.52
C SER A 79 3.14 -2.78 -26.58
N PRO A 80 2.88 -4.08 -26.32
CA PRO A 80 2.14 -4.96 -27.23
C PRO A 80 0.74 -4.44 -27.59
N SER A 81 0.11 -3.69 -26.69
CA SER A 81 -1.23 -3.12 -26.90
C SER A 81 -1.21 -1.78 -27.65
N CYS A 82 -0.04 -1.21 -27.95
CA CYS A 82 0.08 0.08 -28.62
C CYS A 82 0.00 -0.07 -30.15
N PRO A 83 -0.97 0.59 -30.84
CA PRO A 83 -1.10 0.52 -32.30
C PRO A 83 0.13 1.03 -33.06
N HIS A 84 0.83 2.04 -32.52
CA HIS A 84 2.06 2.56 -33.14
C HIS A 84 3.22 1.56 -33.01
N CYS A 85 3.28 0.79 -31.92
CA CYS A 85 4.28 -0.27 -31.72
C CYS A 85 4.06 -1.44 -32.67
N GLN A 86 2.81 -1.84 -32.88
CA GLN A 86 2.47 -2.92 -33.83
C GLN A 86 2.84 -2.55 -35.26
N LYS A 87 2.69 -1.28 -35.66
CA LYS A 87 3.08 -0.79 -36.99
C LYS A 87 4.59 -0.80 -37.23
N ILE A 88 5.40 -0.53 -36.21
CA ILE A 88 6.87 -0.45 -36.35
C ILE A 88 7.57 -1.79 -36.18
N ALA A 89 6.90 -2.78 -35.58
CA ALA A 89 7.44 -4.11 -35.34
C ALA A 89 8.11 -4.77 -36.57
N PRO A 90 7.50 -4.80 -37.78
CA PRO A 90 8.15 -5.39 -38.95
C PRO A 90 9.40 -4.62 -39.38
N THR A 91 9.39 -3.29 -39.29
CA THR A 91 10.56 -2.45 -39.61
C THR A 91 11.71 -2.72 -38.66
N TRP A 92 11.44 -2.82 -37.36
CA TRP A 92 12.45 -3.11 -36.35
C TRP A 92 13.09 -4.49 -36.53
N GLN A 93 12.27 -5.51 -36.84
CA GLN A 93 12.75 -6.86 -37.13
C GLN A 93 13.68 -6.86 -38.34
N THR A 94 13.25 -6.22 -39.42
CA THR A 94 14.03 -6.15 -40.68
C THR A 94 15.34 -5.37 -40.49
N LEU A 95 15.31 -4.30 -39.70
CA LEU A 95 16.49 -3.51 -39.34
C LEU A 95 17.55 -4.38 -38.64
N TYR A 96 17.12 -5.12 -37.63
CA TYR A 96 18.00 -6.03 -36.91
C TYR A 96 18.58 -7.12 -37.84
N GLU A 97 17.75 -7.77 -38.65
CA GLU A 97 18.18 -8.81 -39.59
C GLU A 97 19.19 -8.28 -40.63
N TYR A 98 18.95 -7.07 -41.14
CA TYR A 98 19.84 -6.40 -42.09
C TYR A 98 21.22 -6.13 -41.47
N TYR A 99 21.27 -5.54 -40.27
CA TYR A 99 22.54 -5.22 -39.62
C TYR A 99 23.28 -6.45 -39.12
N TYR A 100 22.55 -7.44 -38.57
CA TYR A 100 23.12 -8.72 -38.14
C TYR A 100 23.86 -9.44 -39.27
N THR A 101 23.32 -9.35 -40.50
CA THR A 101 23.89 -9.98 -41.70
C THR A 101 24.83 -9.06 -42.50
N SER A 102 25.06 -7.83 -42.05
CA SER A 102 25.92 -6.88 -42.74
C SER A 102 27.40 -7.19 -42.53
N ASP A 103 28.20 -7.10 -43.60
CA ASP A 103 29.65 -7.28 -43.53
C ASP A 103 30.33 -5.89 -43.44
N PRO A 104 31.00 -5.58 -42.32
CA PRO A 104 31.68 -4.30 -42.12
C PRO A 104 32.98 -4.14 -42.94
N LEU A 105 33.58 -5.23 -43.45
CA LEU A 105 34.93 -5.20 -44.03
C LEU A 105 34.96 -5.28 -45.56
N SER A 106 33.81 -5.49 -46.22
CA SER A 106 33.64 -5.50 -47.69
C SER A 106 34.88 -6.00 -48.44
N SER A 107 35.29 -7.24 -48.19
CA SER A 107 36.32 -7.90 -48.98
C SER A 107 35.66 -8.83 -49.99
N SER A 108 36.07 -8.73 -51.25
CA SER A 108 35.52 -9.40 -52.43
C SER A 108 35.66 -10.93 -52.47
N SER A 109 35.70 -11.61 -51.32
CA SER A 109 35.78 -13.06 -51.25
C SER A 109 34.43 -13.66 -50.90
N SER A 110 33.96 -14.56 -51.77
CA SER A 110 32.64 -15.21 -51.80
C SER A 110 32.40 -16.21 -50.67
N LYS A 111 32.67 -15.86 -49.41
CA LYS A 111 32.33 -16.67 -48.25
C LYS A 111 31.24 -15.98 -47.46
N SER A 112 30.21 -16.75 -47.07
CA SER A 112 29.14 -16.32 -46.19
C SER A 112 29.71 -15.63 -44.94
N PRO A 113 29.15 -14.50 -44.49
CA PRO A 113 29.56 -13.83 -43.25
C PRO A 113 29.53 -14.82 -42.09
N ASP A 114 30.67 -15.00 -41.41
CA ASP A 114 30.73 -15.80 -40.19
C ASP A 114 30.19 -14.94 -39.03
N THR A 115 28.92 -15.17 -38.68
CA THR A 115 28.14 -14.37 -37.71
C THR A 115 28.64 -14.47 -36.27
N GLN A 116 29.56 -15.40 -35.98
CA GLN A 116 30.18 -15.56 -34.65
C GLN A 116 31.63 -15.10 -34.60
N SER A 117 32.22 -14.71 -35.74
CA SER A 117 33.60 -14.22 -35.79
C SER A 117 33.73 -12.80 -35.24
N LEU A 118 34.94 -12.43 -34.79
CA LEU A 118 35.27 -11.04 -34.40
C LEU A 118 35.11 -10.02 -35.55
N ASN A 119 35.00 -10.50 -36.79
CA ASN A 119 34.79 -9.70 -37.98
C ASN A 119 33.31 -9.56 -38.36
N SER A 120 32.40 -10.20 -37.63
CA SER A 120 30.94 -9.98 -37.76
C SER A 120 30.57 -8.55 -37.38
N PHE A 121 29.40 -8.07 -37.79
CA PHE A 121 28.89 -6.75 -37.39
C PHE A 121 28.96 -6.51 -35.88
N HIS A 122 28.47 -7.48 -35.11
CA HIS A 122 28.48 -7.44 -33.64
C HIS A 122 29.90 -7.46 -33.07
N GLY A 123 30.81 -8.28 -33.60
CA GLY A 123 32.19 -8.31 -33.13
C GLY A 123 32.98 -7.05 -33.50
N PHE A 124 32.73 -6.50 -34.70
CA PHE A 124 33.50 -5.38 -35.24
C PHE A 124 33.10 -4.04 -34.63
N TYR A 125 31.80 -3.77 -34.46
CA TYR A 125 31.30 -2.51 -33.89
C TYR A 125 30.90 -2.61 -32.41
N ASN A 126 30.77 -3.83 -31.87
CA ASN A 126 30.17 -4.06 -30.56
C ASN A 126 28.80 -3.38 -30.42
N PHE A 127 27.99 -3.44 -31.49
CA PHE A 127 26.68 -2.81 -31.58
C PHE A 127 25.59 -3.89 -31.64
N HIS A 128 24.59 -3.79 -30.77
CA HIS A 128 23.57 -4.80 -30.53
C HIS A 128 22.16 -4.19 -30.56
N PHE A 129 21.18 -5.02 -30.89
CA PHE A 129 19.77 -4.63 -30.88
C PHE A 129 19.02 -5.41 -29.80
N ALA A 130 18.09 -4.75 -29.13
CA ALA A 130 17.24 -5.37 -28.14
C ALA A 130 15.85 -4.75 -28.09
N GLU A 131 14.92 -5.40 -27.39
CA GLU A 131 13.59 -4.88 -27.17
C GLU A 131 13.17 -4.99 -25.71
N LEU A 132 12.41 -4.00 -25.24
CA LEU A 132 11.91 -3.95 -23.89
C LEU A 132 10.38 -3.78 -23.90
N ASN A 133 9.68 -4.78 -23.37
CA ASN A 133 8.23 -4.75 -23.25
C ASN A 133 7.80 -3.98 -21.99
N CYS A 134 7.40 -2.73 -22.18
CA CYS A 134 6.96 -1.85 -21.10
C CYS A 134 5.57 -2.17 -20.54
N LEU A 135 4.78 -3.01 -21.21
CA LEU A 135 3.52 -3.51 -20.62
C LEU A 135 3.82 -4.63 -19.62
N ALA A 136 4.79 -5.49 -19.93
CA ALA A 136 5.27 -6.52 -19.02
C ALA A 136 6.19 -5.97 -17.91
N HIS A 137 6.96 -4.92 -18.22
CA HIS A 137 8.01 -4.35 -17.37
C HIS A 137 7.86 -2.83 -17.21
N GLY A 138 6.68 -2.39 -16.79
CA GLY A 138 6.36 -0.96 -16.63
C GLY A 138 7.26 -0.22 -15.63
N ASP A 139 7.80 -0.90 -14.63
CA ASP A 139 8.71 -0.31 -13.63
C ASP A 139 10.05 0.09 -14.24
N LEU A 140 10.63 -0.77 -15.08
CA LEU A 140 11.88 -0.48 -15.79
C LEU A 140 11.67 0.68 -16.76
N CYS A 141 10.56 0.68 -17.51
CA CYS A 141 10.29 1.78 -18.45
C CYS A 141 10.00 3.12 -17.74
N ARG A 142 9.43 3.10 -16.52
CA ARG A 142 9.32 4.32 -15.70
C ARG A 142 10.68 4.80 -15.18
N LYS A 143 11.57 3.89 -14.76
CA LYS A 143 12.94 4.21 -14.34
C LYS A 143 13.74 4.84 -15.49
N LEU A 144 13.53 4.36 -16.71
CA LEU A 144 14.15 4.87 -17.94
C LEU A 144 13.45 6.13 -18.51
N ASP A 145 12.50 6.72 -17.78
CA ASP A 145 11.71 7.90 -18.19
C ASP A 145 11.02 7.75 -19.57
N VAL A 146 10.54 6.54 -19.89
CA VAL A 146 9.84 6.27 -21.15
C VAL A 146 8.41 6.81 -21.08
N LYS A 147 8.21 8.01 -21.65
CA LYS A 147 6.91 8.73 -21.63
C LYS A 147 5.93 8.30 -22.71
N TYR A 148 6.41 7.81 -23.85
CA TYR A 148 5.60 7.46 -25.02
C TYR A 148 6.12 6.16 -25.65
N PHE A 149 5.27 5.48 -26.42
CA PHE A 149 5.63 4.24 -27.11
C PHE A 149 5.34 4.34 -28.62
N PRO A 150 6.20 3.80 -29.50
CA PRO A 150 7.51 3.22 -29.20
C PRO A 150 8.57 4.31 -28.98
N THR A 151 9.49 4.04 -28.06
CA THR A 151 10.72 4.81 -27.84
C THR A 151 11.90 3.97 -28.29
N PHE A 152 12.96 4.63 -28.74
CA PHE A 152 14.21 4.02 -29.14
C PHE A 152 15.35 4.73 -28.41
N ALA A 153 16.11 4.01 -27.61
CA ALA A 153 17.23 4.57 -26.85
C ALA A 153 18.51 3.77 -27.11
N LEU A 154 19.62 4.49 -27.28
CA LEU A 154 20.95 3.93 -27.40
C LEU A 154 21.65 3.98 -26.05
N TYR A 155 22.10 2.83 -25.57
CA TYR A 155 22.87 2.68 -24.34
C TYR A 155 24.32 2.32 -24.67
N HIS A 156 25.26 2.79 -23.86
CA HIS A 156 26.66 2.43 -23.93
C HIS A 156 27.24 2.27 -22.52
N ASN A 157 27.85 1.11 -22.26
CA ASN A 157 28.50 0.79 -20.99
C ASN A 157 27.65 1.05 -19.73
N GLY A 158 26.36 0.76 -19.80
CA GLY A 158 25.41 0.93 -18.69
C GLY A 158 24.68 2.28 -18.64
N GLU A 159 25.07 3.25 -19.46
CA GLU A 159 24.46 4.59 -19.48
C GLU A 159 23.68 4.85 -20.77
N MET A 160 22.61 5.65 -20.68
CA MET A 160 21.84 6.08 -21.85
C MET A 160 22.60 7.20 -22.56
N VAL A 161 23.00 6.97 -23.81
CA VAL A 161 23.74 7.95 -24.62
C VAL A 161 22.78 8.93 -25.30
N GLU A 162 21.78 8.40 -26.01
CA GLU A 162 20.87 9.22 -26.80
C GLU A 162 19.53 8.53 -27.02
N GLN A 163 18.45 9.32 -27.00
CA GLN A 163 17.11 8.89 -27.37
C GLN A 163 16.80 9.32 -28.81
N TYR A 164 16.46 8.36 -29.67
CA TYR A 164 16.18 8.63 -31.08
C TYR A 164 14.77 9.20 -31.28
N THR A 165 14.71 10.38 -31.90
CA THR A 165 13.47 11.15 -32.15
C THR A 165 13.16 11.33 -33.64
N GLY A 166 13.96 10.72 -34.54
CA GLY A 166 13.82 10.87 -35.98
C GLY A 166 12.65 10.08 -36.60
N LYS A 167 12.65 9.98 -37.94
CA LYS A 167 11.61 9.28 -38.69
C LYS A 167 11.66 7.78 -38.38
N LYS A 168 10.56 7.23 -37.87
CA LYS A 168 10.38 5.79 -37.58
C LYS A 168 10.14 4.98 -38.87
N SER A 169 10.95 5.20 -39.90
CA SER A 169 11.01 4.44 -41.16
C SER A 169 12.33 3.67 -41.23
N MET A 170 12.44 2.72 -42.16
CA MET A 170 13.69 1.99 -42.36
C MET A 170 14.85 2.95 -42.67
N GLU A 171 14.61 3.95 -43.52
CA GLU A 171 15.56 5.02 -43.84
C GLU A 171 16.04 5.77 -42.60
N GLY A 172 15.12 6.32 -41.79
CA GLY A 172 15.50 7.14 -40.65
C GLY A 172 16.21 6.36 -39.54
N LEU A 173 15.82 5.11 -39.29
CA LEU A 173 16.50 4.26 -38.31
C LEU A 173 17.88 3.83 -38.80
N SER A 174 18.03 3.56 -40.10
CA SER A 174 19.32 3.19 -40.69
C SER A 174 20.26 4.39 -40.72
N GLU A 175 19.79 5.59 -41.06
CA GLU A 175 20.58 6.83 -41.00
C GLU A 175 21.18 7.05 -39.60
N PHE A 176 20.38 6.85 -38.55
CA PHE A 176 20.84 6.95 -37.17
C PHE A 176 21.90 5.90 -36.84
N VAL A 177 21.65 4.63 -37.18
CA VAL A 177 22.63 3.56 -36.93
C VAL A 177 23.93 3.85 -37.69
N GLU A 178 23.88 4.21 -38.97
CA GLU A 178 25.08 4.55 -39.76
C GLU A 178 25.86 5.74 -39.21
N GLU A 179 25.17 6.78 -38.72
CA GLU A 179 25.81 7.91 -38.06
C GLU A 179 26.60 7.45 -36.83
N LYS A 180 26.01 6.59 -35.99
CA LYS A 180 26.68 6.04 -34.81
C LYS A 180 27.82 5.09 -35.17
N LEU A 181 27.67 4.26 -36.20
CA LEU A 181 28.75 3.38 -36.67
C LEU A 181 29.95 4.19 -37.19
N GLU A 182 29.72 5.30 -37.87
CA GLU A 182 30.78 6.21 -38.32
C GLU A 182 31.47 6.92 -37.14
N GLN A 183 30.73 7.25 -36.07
CA GLN A 183 31.32 7.77 -34.83
C GLN A 183 32.17 6.71 -34.11
N ILE A 184 31.73 5.46 -34.09
CA ILE A 184 32.46 4.34 -33.45
C ILE A 184 33.74 4.02 -34.23
N LYS A 185 33.65 3.88 -35.57
CA LYS A 185 34.79 3.60 -36.45
C LYS A 185 34.70 4.40 -37.76
N PRO A 186 35.35 5.59 -37.81
CA PRO A 186 35.35 6.43 -38.99
C PRO A 186 35.95 5.74 -40.21
N GLY A 187 35.29 5.87 -41.37
CA GLY A 187 35.75 5.34 -42.66
C GLY A 187 35.49 3.86 -42.92
N SER A 188 34.71 3.19 -42.05
CA SER A 188 34.38 1.76 -42.19
C SER A 188 33.18 1.48 -43.11
N ARG A 189 32.33 2.47 -43.39
CA ARG A 189 31.09 2.32 -44.17
C ARG A 189 31.20 2.91 -45.58
N PRO A 190 30.51 2.35 -46.59
CA PRO A 190 30.62 2.80 -47.98
C PRO A 190 30.07 4.22 -48.17
N ALA A 191 30.86 5.10 -48.80
CA ALA A 191 30.49 6.50 -49.01
C ALA A 191 29.30 6.72 -49.97
N LYS A 192 28.86 5.69 -50.70
CA LYS A 192 27.83 5.78 -51.76
C LYS A 192 26.38 5.61 -51.25
N GLY A 193 26.15 5.48 -49.94
CA GLY A 193 24.82 5.20 -49.39
C GLY A 193 24.47 3.71 -49.44
N LEU A 194 23.48 3.30 -48.66
CA LEU A 194 23.09 1.90 -48.49
C LEU A 194 21.81 1.59 -49.26
N ASN A 195 21.73 0.39 -49.83
CA ASN A 195 20.47 -0.17 -50.30
C ASN A 195 19.73 -0.79 -49.11
N LEU A 196 18.54 -0.27 -48.80
CA LEU A 196 17.77 -0.65 -47.62
C LEU A 196 16.59 -1.57 -48.00
N PRO A 197 16.31 -2.63 -47.22
CA PRO A 197 15.14 -3.49 -47.43
C PRO A 197 13.83 -2.75 -47.15
N GLN A 198 12.73 -3.23 -47.74
CA GLN A 198 11.40 -2.87 -47.25
C GLN A 198 11.05 -3.69 -45.99
N PRO A 199 10.24 -3.14 -45.06
CA PRO A 199 9.83 -3.87 -43.87
C PRO A 199 9.17 -5.22 -44.19
N GLY A 200 9.79 -6.32 -43.76
CA GLY A 200 9.33 -7.70 -43.96
C GLY A 200 10.05 -8.47 -45.07
N ASP A 201 10.99 -7.85 -45.79
CA ASP A 201 11.83 -8.53 -46.78
C ASP A 201 12.76 -9.55 -46.12
N LYS A 202 13.12 -10.61 -46.85
CA LYS A 202 14.01 -11.69 -46.39
C LYS A 202 15.45 -11.56 -46.91
N GLY A 203 15.77 -10.42 -47.52
CA GLY A 203 17.09 -10.17 -48.07
C GLY A 203 17.14 -8.89 -48.90
N VAL A 204 18.36 -8.46 -49.21
CA VAL A 204 18.66 -7.28 -50.02
C VAL A 204 19.85 -7.58 -50.91
N ASP A 205 19.76 -7.18 -52.17
CA ASP A 205 20.89 -7.22 -53.09
C ASP A 205 21.92 -6.15 -52.70
N THR A 206 22.94 -6.58 -51.95
CA THR A 206 24.07 -5.75 -51.50
C THR A 206 24.97 -5.25 -52.63
N LYS A 207 24.70 -5.66 -53.88
CA LYS A 207 25.45 -5.28 -55.09
C LYS A 207 24.71 -4.26 -55.99
N ALA A 208 23.45 -3.95 -55.68
CA ALA A 208 22.67 -2.97 -56.46
C ALA A 208 23.01 -1.54 -56.04
N GLU A 209 23.10 -0.61 -57.00
CA GLU A 209 23.34 0.82 -56.73
C GLU A 209 22.07 1.45 -56.12
N PRO A 210 22.19 2.34 -55.12
CA PRO A 210 21.04 2.95 -54.45
C PRO A 210 20.32 3.96 -55.36
N ASP A 211 18.98 4.01 -55.26
CA ASP A 211 18.11 4.86 -56.08
C ASP A 211 18.28 6.37 -55.81
N THR A 212 18.91 6.76 -54.69
CA THR A 212 19.15 8.16 -54.30
C THR A 212 20.57 8.37 -53.75
N PRO A 213 21.39 9.27 -54.34
CA PRO A 213 22.72 9.56 -53.83
C PRO A 213 22.65 10.52 -52.63
N VAL A 214 23.15 10.09 -51.47
CA VAL A 214 23.33 10.96 -50.30
C VAL A 214 24.70 11.64 -50.38
N ALA A 215 24.72 12.96 -50.59
CA ALA A 215 25.94 13.76 -50.56
C ALA A 215 26.41 13.97 -49.12
N LYS A 216 27.52 13.33 -48.72
CA LYS A 216 28.27 13.73 -47.50
C LYS A 216 29.11 14.96 -47.82
N ASP A 217 28.68 16.13 -47.34
CA ASP A 217 29.57 17.29 -47.26
C ASP A 217 30.68 17.05 -46.23
N LYS A 218 31.87 17.52 -46.61
CA LYS A 218 33.16 17.31 -45.96
C LYS A 218 33.22 18.02 -44.62
N ASP A 219 33.73 17.34 -43.58
CA ASP A 219 34.90 17.80 -42.82
C ASP A 219 35.32 16.74 -41.77
N ARG A 220 36.44 16.04 -42.06
CA ARG A 220 37.03 14.99 -41.20
C ARG A 220 37.62 15.51 -39.89
N GLU A 221 37.83 16.82 -39.74
CA GLU A 221 38.45 17.43 -38.55
C GLU A 221 37.46 17.81 -37.44
N ALA A 222 36.17 18.02 -37.75
CA ALA A 222 35.17 18.40 -36.76
C ALA A 222 34.74 17.22 -35.87
N GLY A 223 34.65 16.01 -36.44
CA GLY A 223 34.32 14.78 -35.70
C GLY A 223 35.41 14.35 -34.72
N ALA A 224 36.69 14.54 -35.06
CA ALA A 224 37.81 14.23 -34.18
C ALA A 224 37.83 15.13 -32.93
N LYS A 225 37.53 16.44 -33.09
CA LYS A 225 37.50 17.41 -31.99
C LYS A 225 36.29 17.23 -31.04
N ALA A 226 35.20 16.63 -31.50
CA ALA A 226 34.05 16.32 -30.66
C ALA A 226 34.33 15.11 -29.74
N GLY A 227 35.05 14.10 -30.25
CA GLY A 227 35.46 12.92 -29.47
C GLY A 227 36.49 13.22 -28.37
N GLU A 228 37.42 14.16 -28.62
CA GLU A 228 38.43 14.56 -27.62
C GLU A 228 37.82 15.25 -26.40
N LYS A 229 36.79 16.09 -26.57
CA LYS A 229 36.11 16.78 -25.46
C LYS A 229 35.32 15.84 -24.55
N HIS A 230 34.81 14.73 -25.10
CA HIS A 230 34.03 13.77 -24.33
C HIS A 230 34.94 12.84 -23.49
N ASN A 231 36.14 12.55 -23.99
CA ASN A 231 37.15 11.76 -23.26
C ASN A 231 37.79 12.52 -22.08
N GLU A 232 37.91 13.85 -22.18
CA GLU A 232 38.41 14.68 -21.06
C GLU A 232 37.41 14.80 -19.91
N GLN A 233 36.11 14.77 -20.19
CA GLN A 233 35.06 14.81 -19.15
C GLN A 233 34.87 13.45 -18.45
N ALA A 234 35.10 12.34 -19.15
CA ALA A 234 35.07 10.99 -18.58
C ALA A 234 36.30 10.67 -17.69
N ALA A 235 37.44 11.35 -17.91
CA ALA A 235 38.66 11.15 -17.13
C ALA A 235 38.67 11.86 -15.76
N GLN A 236 37.71 12.74 -15.47
CA GLN A 236 37.66 13.54 -14.23
C GLN A 236 36.81 12.91 -13.10
N LEU A 237 36.20 11.73 -13.31
CA LEU A 237 35.23 11.13 -12.38
C LEU A 237 35.63 9.77 -11.80
N THR A 238 36.93 9.46 -11.71
CA THR A 238 37.40 8.27 -10.97
C THR A 238 38.23 8.65 -9.73
N PRO A 239 37.84 8.23 -8.51
CA PRO A 239 38.73 8.27 -7.35
C PRO A 239 39.69 7.08 -7.41
N GLY A 240 40.98 7.36 -7.27
CA GLY A 240 42.06 6.40 -7.34
C GLY A 240 42.25 5.54 -6.09
N ASP A 241 42.75 4.33 -6.32
CA ASP A 241 43.24 3.43 -5.27
C ASP A 241 44.76 3.19 -5.41
N ALA A 242 45.44 3.48 -4.30
CA ALA A 242 46.56 2.78 -3.69
C ALA A 242 47.84 2.44 -4.47
N THR A 243 48.91 3.18 -4.17
CA THR A 243 50.29 2.68 -4.15
C THR A 243 50.67 2.18 -2.75
N ALA A 244 51.35 1.04 -2.73
CA ALA A 244 51.93 0.42 -1.54
C ALA A 244 53.30 1.00 -1.22
N GLU A 245 53.59 1.24 0.07
CA GLU A 245 54.97 1.26 0.59
C GLU A 245 55.01 0.77 2.05
N LYS A 246 56.05 -0.03 2.33
CA LYS A 246 56.37 -0.61 3.64
C LYS A 246 56.99 0.47 4.53
N ASP A 247 56.62 0.52 5.81
CA ASP A 247 57.65 0.45 6.86
C ASP A 247 57.12 0.03 8.23
N SER A 248 58.04 -0.55 8.99
CA SER A 248 57.87 -1.22 10.27
C SER A 248 57.88 -0.28 11.48
N SER A 249 57.06 -0.54 12.50
CA SER A 249 57.53 -0.73 13.88
C SER A 249 56.37 -1.08 14.83
N SER A 250 56.62 -2.10 15.64
CA SER A 250 55.74 -2.66 16.67
C SER A 250 55.68 -1.80 17.93
N LYS A 251 54.50 -1.68 18.55
CA LYS A 251 54.32 -1.70 20.03
C LYS A 251 52.99 -2.36 20.41
N THR A 252 52.96 -2.98 21.58
CA THR A 252 52.21 -4.21 21.91
C THR A 252 51.12 -3.99 22.99
N LYS A 253 49.90 -4.50 22.72
CA LYS A 253 48.82 -5.03 23.64
C LYS A 253 48.06 -4.08 24.61
N PRO A 254 46.84 -4.46 25.12
CA PRO A 254 46.17 -5.77 25.11
C PRO A 254 44.71 -5.84 24.56
N LYS A 255 44.29 -7.07 24.24
CA LYS A 255 43.02 -7.49 23.63
C LYS A 255 41.77 -7.19 24.49
N ALA A 256 40.75 -6.59 23.87
CA ALA A 256 39.35 -6.69 24.25
C ALA A 256 38.60 -7.62 23.26
N LYS A 257 37.50 -8.25 23.71
CA LYS A 257 36.67 -9.24 22.98
C LYS A 257 36.27 -8.79 21.55
N PRO A 258 36.08 -9.72 20.58
CA PRO A 258 35.63 -9.34 19.24
C PRO A 258 34.25 -8.70 19.31
N ALA A 259 34.09 -7.53 18.67
CA ALA A 259 32.79 -6.93 18.42
C ALA A 259 31.92 -7.86 17.54
N PRO A 260 30.59 -7.87 17.73
CA PRO A 260 29.69 -8.62 16.84
C PRO A 260 29.86 -8.15 15.39
N ALA A 261 29.79 -9.09 14.44
CA ALA A 261 29.87 -8.78 13.01
C ALA A 261 28.75 -7.80 12.62
N PRO A 262 29.00 -6.87 11.68
CA PRO A 262 27.97 -5.91 11.25
C PRO A 262 26.77 -6.65 10.65
N ALA A 263 25.56 -6.21 11.00
CA ALA A 263 24.32 -6.77 10.47
C ALA A 263 24.24 -6.54 8.95
N ASN A 264 23.83 -7.55 8.17
CA ASN A 264 23.72 -7.51 6.71
C ASN A 264 24.86 -6.75 5.99
N PRO A 265 26.09 -7.31 5.92
CA PRO A 265 27.22 -6.60 5.32
C PRO A 265 27.06 -6.37 3.81
N GLN A 266 26.24 -7.17 3.12
CA GLN A 266 26.04 -7.10 1.68
C GLN A 266 24.86 -6.21 1.27
N GLY A 267 24.01 -5.78 2.22
CA GLY A 267 22.81 -5.00 1.92
C GLY A 267 21.77 -5.77 1.10
N LEU A 268 21.79 -7.11 1.14
CA LEU A 268 20.91 -7.97 0.34
C LEU A 268 19.92 -8.74 1.23
N SER A 269 18.75 -9.05 0.66
CA SER A 269 17.76 -9.93 1.29
C SER A 269 18.29 -11.36 1.20
N VAL A 270 18.53 -11.99 2.34
CA VAL A 270 19.08 -13.35 2.41
C VAL A 270 17.95 -14.38 2.31
N PRO A 271 17.97 -15.31 1.35
CA PRO A 271 17.01 -16.41 1.32
C PRO A 271 17.24 -17.36 2.50
N LEU A 272 16.20 -17.61 3.29
CA LEU A 272 16.25 -18.43 4.49
C LEU A 272 15.53 -19.77 4.26
N THR A 273 16.23 -20.86 4.59
CA THR A 273 15.68 -22.22 4.69
C THR A 273 15.32 -22.51 6.14
N ALA A 274 14.61 -23.61 6.42
CA ALA A 274 14.28 -23.97 7.80
C ALA A 274 15.52 -24.06 8.72
N GLU A 275 16.63 -24.61 8.21
CA GLU A 275 17.88 -24.75 8.96
C GLU A 275 18.59 -23.41 9.18
N SER A 276 18.70 -22.58 8.13
CA SER A 276 19.36 -21.28 8.26
C SER A 276 18.53 -20.31 9.09
N PHE A 277 17.20 -20.39 9.01
CA PHE A 277 16.30 -19.64 9.87
C PHE A 277 16.50 -19.99 11.35
N GLN A 278 16.55 -21.28 11.69
CA GLN A 278 16.77 -21.69 13.07
C GLN A 278 18.12 -21.19 13.60
N LYS A 279 19.18 -21.37 12.81
CA LYS A 279 20.56 -21.01 13.17
C LYS A 279 20.78 -19.50 13.27
N LEU A 280 20.27 -18.72 12.32
CA LEU A 280 20.57 -17.30 12.17
C LEU A 280 19.55 -16.37 12.83
N VAL A 281 18.30 -16.81 12.96
CA VAL A 281 17.19 -15.97 13.46
C VAL A 281 16.81 -16.37 14.87
N THR A 282 16.48 -17.64 15.10
CA THR A 282 15.90 -18.06 16.40
C THR A 282 16.93 -18.30 17.50
N THR A 283 18.15 -18.74 17.12
CA THR A 283 19.22 -19.06 18.07
C THR A 283 20.03 -17.83 18.47
N THR A 284 20.06 -16.80 17.62
CA THR A 284 20.73 -15.53 17.88
C THR A 284 19.75 -14.51 18.45
N GLN A 285 20.25 -13.40 18.98
CA GLN A 285 19.42 -12.24 19.39
C GLN A 285 19.55 -11.09 18.39
N ASP A 286 20.05 -11.39 17.18
CA ASP A 286 20.26 -10.40 16.14
C ASP A 286 18.90 -9.99 15.55
N PRO A 287 18.69 -8.70 15.25
CA PRO A 287 17.45 -8.23 14.68
C PRO A 287 17.34 -8.68 13.22
N TRP A 288 16.19 -9.25 12.85
CA TRP A 288 15.90 -9.72 11.51
C TRP A 288 14.55 -9.19 11.04
N PHE A 289 14.47 -8.65 9.82
CA PHE A 289 13.21 -8.34 9.17
C PHE A 289 13.01 -9.28 7.98
N ILE A 290 11.98 -10.11 8.06
CA ILE A 290 11.81 -11.28 7.19
C ILE A 290 10.46 -11.20 6.49
N LYS A 291 10.49 -11.31 5.15
CA LYS A 291 9.30 -11.41 4.30
C LYS A 291 9.02 -12.87 3.96
N PHE A 292 7.81 -13.32 4.28
CA PHE A 292 7.26 -14.60 3.86
C PHE A 292 6.44 -14.38 2.59
N TYR A 293 6.80 -15.09 1.53
CA TYR A 293 6.23 -14.86 0.20
C TYR A 293 5.97 -16.16 -0.57
N ALA A 294 5.20 -16.05 -1.64
CA ALA A 294 5.06 -17.07 -2.67
C ALA A 294 5.35 -16.44 -4.05
N PRO A 295 6.07 -17.12 -4.95
CA PRO A 295 6.54 -16.53 -6.21
C PRO A 295 5.40 -16.18 -7.18
N TRP A 296 4.27 -16.90 -7.15
CA TRP A 296 3.08 -16.59 -7.97
C TRP A 296 2.23 -15.44 -7.41
N CYS A 297 2.49 -14.98 -6.19
CA CYS A 297 1.67 -13.95 -5.57
C CYS A 297 2.03 -12.57 -6.14
N HIS A 298 1.11 -11.98 -6.90
CA HIS A 298 1.29 -10.64 -7.49
C HIS A 298 1.63 -9.57 -6.44
N HIS A 299 1.01 -9.61 -5.25
CA HIS A 299 1.34 -8.67 -4.17
C HIS A 299 2.76 -8.84 -3.62
N CYS A 300 3.31 -10.07 -3.65
CA CYS A 300 4.69 -10.33 -3.25
C CYS A 300 5.68 -9.80 -4.30
N GLN A 301 5.37 -9.99 -5.58
CA GLN A 301 6.16 -9.47 -6.69
C GLN A 301 6.22 -7.94 -6.64
N ALA A 302 5.09 -7.28 -6.39
CA ALA A 302 5.02 -5.83 -6.25
C ALA A 302 5.84 -5.29 -5.05
N LEU A 303 5.96 -6.07 -3.95
CA LEU A 303 6.77 -5.71 -2.78
C LEU A 303 8.28 -5.97 -2.97
N ALA A 304 8.65 -6.90 -3.85
CA ALA A 304 10.04 -7.32 -4.06
C ALA A 304 11.03 -6.17 -4.33
N PRO A 305 10.76 -5.17 -5.20
CA PRO A 305 11.70 -4.07 -5.44
C PRO A 305 11.92 -3.23 -4.17
N ASN A 306 10.84 -2.79 -3.51
CA ASN A 306 10.92 -2.02 -2.26
C ASN A 306 11.65 -2.80 -1.16
N TRP A 307 11.47 -4.12 -1.09
CA TRP A 307 12.16 -4.98 -0.12
C TRP A 307 13.68 -5.04 -0.36
N ARG A 308 14.11 -5.13 -1.62
CA ARG A 308 15.52 -5.09 -2.00
C ARG A 308 16.15 -3.73 -1.72
N GLU A 309 15.45 -2.64 -2.04
CA GLU A 309 15.94 -1.28 -1.77
C GLU A 309 16.05 -1.01 -0.27
N MET A 310 15.04 -1.37 0.51
CA MET A 310 15.10 -1.29 1.97
C MET A 310 16.27 -2.10 2.53
N SER A 311 16.53 -3.30 2.00
CA SER A 311 17.70 -4.10 2.41
C SER A 311 19.04 -3.39 2.17
N LYS A 312 19.15 -2.64 1.07
CA LYS A 312 20.35 -1.83 0.78
C LYS A 312 20.47 -0.65 1.73
N GLU A 313 19.38 0.07 1.99
CA GLU A 313 19.38 1.20 2.92
C GLU A 313 19.68 0.79 4.37
N MET A 314 19.32 -0.44 4.74
CA MET A 314 19.56 -1.00 6.08
C MET A 314 20.86 -1.81 6.18
N GLN A 315 21.76 -1.70 5.20
CA GLN A 315 23.08 -2.33 5.21
C GLN A 315 23.87 -1.90 6.46
N GLY A 316 24.47 -2.86 7.16
CA GLY A 316 25.20 -2.60 8.40
C GLY A 316 24.32 -2.45 9.65
N VAL A 317 23.00 -2.28 9.49
CA VAL A 317 22.08 -1.91 10.58
C VAL A 317 21.10 -3.03 10.93
N LEU A 318 20.51 -3.70 9.93
CA LEU A 318 19.47 -4.72 10.14
C LEU A 318 19.65 -5.91 9.18
N ASN A 319 19.51 -7.13 9.70
CA ASN A 319 19.46 -8.31 8.85
C ASN A 319 18.12 -8.38 8.12
N VAL A 320 18.15 -8.54 6.81
CA VAL A 320 16.95 -8.65 5.98
C VAL A 320 16.92 -10.02 5.34
N GLY A 321 15.80 -10.71 5.47
CA GLY A 321 15.63 -12.06 4.96
C GLY A 321 14.34 -12.25 4.18
N GLU A 322 14.29 -13.37 3.45
CA GLU A 322 13.09 -13.80 2.74
C GLU A 322 12.92 -15.31 2.82
N VAL A 323 11.67 -15.75 2.95
CA VAL A 323 11.29 -17.16 3.03
C VAL A 323 10.27 -17.45 1.94
N ASN A 324 10.62 -18.35 1.03
CA ASN A 324 9.70 -18.86 0.03
C ASN A 324 8.82 -19.95 0.64
N CYS A 325 7.54 -19.65 0.84
CA CYS A 325 6.59 -20.55 1.49
C CYS A 325 6.12 -21.73 0.62
N GLU A 326 6.38 -21.71 -0.69
CA GLU A 326 6.16 -22.90 -1.52
C GLU A 326 7.20 -23.98 -1.26
N VAL A 327 8.46 -23.58 -1.11
CA VAL A 327 9.57 -24.48 -0.81
C VAL A 327 9.56 -24.83 0.69
N GLU A 328 9.42 -23.83 1.56
CA GLU A 328 9.52 -23.94 3.02
C GLU A 328 8.15 -23.90 3.71
N SER A 329 7.22 -24.72 3.23
CA SER A 329 5.82 -24.71 3.71
C SER A 329 5.67 -25.01 5.21
N ARG A 330 6.57 -25.80 5.81
CA ARG A 330 6.58 -26.08 7.26
C ARG A 330 6.99 -24.85 8.06
N LEU A 331 8.08 -24.19 7.68
CA LEU A 331 8.55 -22.96 8.33
C LEU A 331 7.46 -21.88 8.32
N CYS A 332 6.75 -21.71 7.20
CA CYS A 332 5.66 -20.72 7.12
C CYS A 332 4.45 -21.08 7.99
N LYS A 333 4.13 -22.37 8.15
CA LYS A 333 3.10 -22.83 9.09
C LYS A 333 3.52 -22.60 10.54
N ASP A 334 4.77 -22.86 10.89
CA ASP A 334 5.31 -22.64 12.23
C ASP A 334 5.35 -21.14 12.56
N ALA A 335 5.71 -20.32 11.57
CA ALA A 335 5.59 -18.87 11.62
C ALA A 335 4.14 -18.37 11.48
N ARG A 336 3.12 -19.24 11.45
CA ARG A 336 1.68 -18.89 11.38
C ARG A 336 1.34 -17.87 10.28
N VAL A 337 2.01 -17.95 9.14
CA VAL A 337 1.74 -17.09 8.00
C VAL A 337 0.36 -17.44 7.43
N SER A 338 -0.56 -16.49 7.42
CA SER A 338 -1.96 -16.68 6.98
C SER A 338 -2.22 -16.15 5.57
N ALA A 339 -1.44 -15.17 5.12
CA ALA A 339 -1.57 -14.52 3.82
C ALA A 339 -0.19 -14.18 3.25
N PHE A 340 -0.14 -13.78 1.98
CA PHE A 340 1.10 -13.35 1.33
C PHE A 340 0.95 -11.97 0.71
N PRO A 341 1.98 -11.10 0.78
CA PRO A 341 3.16 -11.23 1.63
C PRO A 341 2.82 -10.94 3.10
N THR A 342 3.48 -11.65 4.02
CA THR A 342 3.50 -11.32 5.45
C THR A 342 4.93 -10.98 5.83
N MET A 343 5.12 -9.91 6.60
CA MET A 343 6.44 -9.45 7.03
C MET A 343 6.50 -9.49 8.55
N TYR A 344 7.54 -10.12 9.09
CA TYR A 344 7.76 -10.24 10.52
C TYR A 344 9.11 -9.67 10.88
N PHE A 345 9.14 -8.85 11.93
CA PHE A 345 10.38 -8.52 12.62
C PHE A 345 10.63 -9.56 13.70
N PHE A 346 11.84 -10.12 13.71
CA PHE A 346 12.29 -11.16 14.63
C PHE A 346 13.45 -10.67 15.47
N ARG A 347 13.49 -11.17 16.70
CA ARG A 347 14.65 -11.10 17.57
C ARG A 347 14.65 -12.36 18.44
N GLY A 348 15.55 -13.29 18.13
CA GLY A 348 15.51 -14.63 18.70
C GLY A 348 14.18 -15.33 18.41
N GLY A 349 13.57 -15.92 19.44
CA GLY A 349 12.30 -16.64 19.32
C GLY A 349 11.05 -15.76 19.26
N GLU A 350 11.18 -14.45 19.48
CA GLU A 350 10.05 -13.52 19.50
C GLU A 350 9.90 -12.77 18.17
N ARG A 351 8.65 -12.44 17.82
CA ARG A 351 8.31 -11.80 16.54
C ARG A 351 7.12 -10.86 16.64
N VAL A 352 7.09 -9.85 15.77
CA VAL A 352 5.93 -8.96 15.59
C VAL A 352 5.62 -8.78 14.11
N GLU A 353 4.32 -8.74 13.76
CA GLU A 353 3.87 -8.53 12.38
C GLU A 353 3.97 -7.06 11.99
N TYR A 354 4.39 -6.83 10.75
CA TYR A 354 4.30 -5.51 10.13
C TYR A 354 3.02 -5.40 9.30
N GLU A 355 2.09 -4.57 9.76
CA GLU A 355 0.79 -4.32 9.12
C GLU A 355 0.72 -2.97 8.39
N GLY A 356 1.86 -2.27 8.28
CA GLY A 356 1.94 -0.95 7.64
C GLY A 356 1.90 -0.98 6.10
N LEU A 357 2.01 0.20 5.51
CA LEU A 357 2.06 0.38 4.06
C LEU A 357 3.35 -0.23 3.48
N ARG A 358 3.27 -0.73 2.25
CA ARG A 358 4.37 -1.46 1.60
C ARG A 358 5.33 -0.57 0.81
N GLY A 359 5.29 0.74 1.05
CA GLY A 359 6.19 1.71 0.43
C GLY A 359 7.60 1.64 1.03
N LEU A 360 8.62 1.99 0.24
CA LEU A 360 10.02 1.99 0.70
C LEU A 360 10.19 2.83 1.97
N GLY A 361 9.68 4.06 1.97
CA GLY A 361 9.80 4.97 3.12
C GLY A 361 9.17 4.42 4.40
N ASP A 362 8.01 3.76 4.29
CA ASP A 362 7.31 3.17 5.44
C ASP A 362 8.08 1.96 6.00
N LEU A 363 8.60 1.12 5.11
CA LEU A 363 9.41 -0.05 5.48
C LEU A 363 10.70 0.36 6.17
N VAL A 364 11.42 1.35 5.63
CA VAL A 364 12.67 1.86 6.21
C VAL A 364 12.41 2.55 7.54
N THR A 365 11.34 3.35 7.64
CA THR A 365 10.96 4.03 8.89
C THR A 365 10.63 3.01 9.98
N TYR A 366 9.87 1.97 9.64
CA TYR A 366 9.57 0.89 10.56
C TYR A 366 10.85 0.12 10.96
N ALA A 367 11.69 -0.23 9.99
CA ALA A 367 12.95 -0.95 10.22
C ALA A 367 13.88 -0.20 11.18
N LYS A 368 14.06 1.11 10.99
CA LYS A 368 14.84 1.96 11.91
C LYS A 368 14.26 1.97 13.32
N LYS A 369 12.94 2.21 13.45
CA LYS A 369 12.25 2.16 14.76
C LYS A 369 12.36 0.79 15.43
N ALA A 370 12.28 -0.29 14.66
CA ALA A 370 12.39 -1.66 15.15
C ALA A 370 13.79 -1.97 15.70
N VAL A 371 14.84 -1.50 15.02
CA VAL A 371 16.23 -1.61 15.48
C VAL A 371 16.44 -0.80 16.76
N ASP A 372 15.94 0.44 16.82
CA ASP A 372 16.08 1.31 17.98
C ASP A 372 15.45 0.68 19.24
N VAL A 373 14.23 0.16 19.12
CA VAL A 373 13.54 -0.57 20.20
C VAL A 373 14.25 -1.90 20.50
N GLY A 374 14.87 -2.51 19.49
CA GLY A 374 15.73 -3.67 19.60
C GLY A 374 17.06 -3.44 20.34
N THR A 375 17.45 -2.21 20.69
CA THR A 375 18.65 -1.98 21.51
C THR A 375 18.44 -2.31 23.01
N GLY A 376 17.20 -2.64 23.40
CA GLY A 376 16.83 -2.94 24.78
C GLY A 376 16.26 -1.72 25.50
N VAL A 377 15.87 -1.90 26.77
CA VAL A 377 15.25 -0.81 27.56
C VAL A 377 16.32 0.11 28.12
N GLN A 378 16.42 1.31 27.55
CA GLN A 378 17.38 2.35 27.93
C GLN A 378 17.04 2.94 29.30
N ASP A 379 18.08 3.21 30.11
CA ASP A 379 17.96 3.93 31.38
C ASP A 379 18.03 5.44 31.14
N VAL A 380 17.15 6.19 31.79
CA VAL A 380 16.88 7.59 31.44
C VAL A 380 16.79 8.44 32.72
N ASP A 381 17.51 9.55 32.71
CA ASP A 381 17.46 10.62 33.71
C ASP A 381 16.37 11.66 33.41
N ALA A 382 16.08 12.53 34.37
CA ALA A 382 15.03 13.55 34.23
C ALA A 382 15.22 14.50 33.03
N THR A 383 16.46 14.85 32.70
CA THR A 383 16.79 15.73 31.55
C THR A 383 16.57 15.01 30.23
N THR A 384 17.16 13.82 30.08
CA THR A 384 17.00 12.97 28.90
C THR A 384 15.54 12.57 28.68
N PHE A 385 14.79 12.35 29.75
CA PHE A 385 13.35 12.04 29.66
C PHE A 385 12.56 13.21 29.08
N LYS A 386 12.89 14.44 29.46
CA LYS A 386 12.24 15.64 28.91
C LYS A 386 12.52 15.79 27.40
N GLU A 387 13.74 15.53 26.96
CA GLU A 387 14.08 15.53 25.54
C GLU A 387 13.34 14.44 24.76
N LEU A 388 13.12 13.27 25.37
CA LEU A 388 12.32 12.21 24.79
C LEU A 388 10.84 12.60 24.71
N GLU A 389 10.28 13.25 25.74
CA GLU A 389 8.88 13.72 25.74
C GLU A 389 8.59 14.77 24.66
N GLU A 390 9.60 15.51 24.20
CA GLU A 390 9.47 16.48 23.10
C GLU A 390 9.51 15.82 21.71
N LYS A 391 10.16 14.65 21.59
CA LYS A 391 10.34 13.93 20.32
C LYS A 391 9.29 12.84 20.11
N GLU A 392 8.90 12.16 21.17
CA GLU A 392 8.00 11.01 21.14
C GLU A 392 6.67 11.37 21.80
N ASP A 393 5.55 11.12 21.11
CA ASP A 393 4.22 11.43 21.64
C ASP A 393 3.80 10.46 22.77
N VAL A 394 4.35 9.24 22.75
CA VAL A 394 4.01 8.15 23.70
C VAL A 394 5.27 7.48 24.23
N LEU A 395 5.45 7.55 25.55
CA LEU A 395 6.57 6.93 26.26
C LEU A 395 6.08 6.06 27.41
N PHE A 396 6.51 4.80 27.43
CA PHE A 396 6.35 3.94 28.60
C PHE A 396 7.55 4.08 29.51
N LEU A 397 7.31 4.34 30.80
CA LEU A 397 8.34 4.55 31.80
C LEU A 397 8.20 3.53 32.93
N TYR A 398 9.23 2.71 33.10
CA TYR A 398 9.34 1.71 34.15
C TYR A 398 10.24 2.22 35.28
N PHE A 399 9.64 2.40 36.44
CA PHE A 399 10.29 2.79 37.69
C PHE A 399 10.78 1.53 38.41
N TYR A 400 12.09 1.47 38.63
CA TYR A 400 12.76 0.35 39.30
C TYR A 400 13.61 0.83 40.48
N ASP A 401 13.87 -0.08 41.42
CA ASP A 401 14.71 0.17 42.58
C ASP A 401 15.83 -0.88 42.64
N HIS A 402 16.78 -0.73 43.57
CA HIS A 402 17.86 -1.69 43.83
C HIS A 402 17.36 -3.10 44.19
N ALA A 403 16.12 -3.23 44.68
CA ALA A 403 15.48 -4.51 44.98
C ALA A 403 14.82 -5.19 43.76
N THR A 404 14.77 -4.52 42.60
CA THR A 404 14.21 -5.10 41.37
C THR A 404 15.10 -6.21 40.83
N THR A 405 14.50 -7.36 40.52
CA THR A 405 15.24 -8.57 40.14
C THR A 405 15.56 -8.61 38.65
N SER A 406 16.54 -9.41 38.24
CA SER A 406 16.86 -9.63 36.83
C SER A 406 15.69 -10.19 36.04
N GLU A 407 14.82 -10.98 36.68
CA GLU A 407 13.59 -11.52 36.06
C GLU A 407 12.61 -10.41 35.66
N ASP A 408 12.53 -9.33 36.44
CA ASP A 408 11.66 -8.20 36.15
C ASP A 408 12.15 -7.46 34.90
N PHE A 409 13.47 -7.30 34.74
CA PHE A 409 14.07 -6.71 33.54
C PHE A 409 13.93 -7.61 32.32
N GLU A 410 14.08 -8.93 32.47
CA GLU A 410 13.86 -9.86 31.36
C GLU A 410 12.39 -9.83 30.89
N ALA A 411 11.43 -9.79 31.83
CA ALA A 411 10.02 -9.64 31.49
C ALA A 411 9.72 -8.31 30.76
N LEU A 412 10.40 -7.23 31.17
CA LEU A 412 10.31 -5.92 30.52
C LEU A 412 10.88 -5.93 29.09
N GLU A 413 12.00 -6.60 28.87
CA GLU A 413 12.66 -6.67 27.56
C GLU A 413 11.79 -7.40 26.52
N ARG A 414 11.05 -8.43 26.93
CA ARG A 414 10.08 -9.14 26.05
C ARG A 414 8.97 -8.23 25.52
N LEU A 415 8.64 -7.15 26.23
CA LEU A 415 7.62 -6.17 25.78
C LEU A 415 8.09 -5.32 24.61
N THR A 416 9.40 -5.12 24.46
CA THR A 416 9.97 -4.14 23.51
C THR A 416 9.55 -4.45 22.07
N LEU A 417 9.61 -5.72 21.64
CA LEU A 417 9.24 -6.11 20.27
C LEU A 417 7.77 -5.84 19.93
N SER A 418 6.86 -6.00 20.89
CA SER A 418 5.44 -5.74 20.67
C SER A 418 5.11 -4.24 20.62
N LEU A 419 6.02 -3.38 21.11
CA LEU A 419 5.88 -1.93 21.09
C LEU A 419 6.49 -1.28 19.83
N VAL A 420 7.17 -2.06 18.99
CA VAL A 420 7.76 -1.57 17.73
C VAL A 420 6.69 -0.90 16.88
N GLY A 421 6.96 0.35 16.47
CA GLY A 421 6.03 1.17 15.68
C GLY A 421 4.92 1.85 16.49
N HIS A 422 4.78 1.54 17.78
CA HIS A 422 3.71 2.08 18.64
C HIS A 422 4.25 3.06 19.69
N ALA A 423 5.25 2.65 20.49
CA ALA A 423 5.79 3.49 21.56
C ALA A 423 7.20 3.05 21.99
N LYS A 424 7.92 3.95 22.64
CA LYS A 424 9.23 3.64 23.24
C LYS A 424 9.08 3.27 24.72
N LEU A 425 9.76 2.20 25.15
CA LEU A 425 9.84 1.77 26.54
C LEU A 425 11.21 2.14 27.12
N VAL A 426 11.21 2.85 28.23
CA VAL A 426 12.40 3.28 28.97
C VAL A 426 12.27 2.93 30.45
N LYS A 427 13.41 2.82 31.14
CA LYS A 427 13.46 2.58 32.58
C LYS A 427 14.14 3.74 33.30
N THR A 428 13.84 3.91 34.59
CA THR A 428 14.47 4.94 35.42
C THR A 428 14.45 4.55 36.90
N ASN A 429 15.47 5.01 37.63
CA ASN A 429 15.54 5.01 39.10
C ASN A 429 15.62 6.45 39.67
N SER A 430 15.34 7.47 38.84
CA SER A 430 15.51 8.86 39.22
C SER A 430 14.44 9.31 40.22
N ALA A 431 14.89 9.80 41.39
CA ALA A 431 14.00 10.36 42.42
C ALA A 431 13.22 11.59 41.92
N ALA A 432 13.84 12.44 41.09
CA ALA A 432 13.19 13.62 40.53
C ALA A 432 11.98 13.27 39.64
N LEU A 433 12.08 12.19 38.86
CA LEU A 433 10.97 11.69 38.06
C LEU A 433 9.88 11.05 38.95
N ALA A 434 10.27 10.35 40.00
CA ALA A 434 9.34 9.77 40.95
C ALA A 434 8.50 10.85 41.66
N GLU A 435 9.11 11.97 42.06
CA GLU A 435 8.40 13.11 42.63
C GLU A 435 7.44 13.76 41.62
N ARG A 436 7.90 14.01 40.38
CA ARG A 436 7.07 14.58 39.30
C ARG A 436 5.81 13.74 39.05
N PHE A 437 5.96 12.42 38.98
CA PHE A 437 4.87 11.49 38.71
C PHE A 437 4.18 10.96 39.98
N LYS A 438 4.50 11.52 41.15
CA LYS A 438 3.88 11.15 42.45
C LYS A 438 3.94 9.65 42.74
N ILE A 439 5.09 9.03 42.45
CA ILE A 439 5.31 7.59 42.63
C ILE A 439 5.90 7.35 44.02
N SER A 440 5.12 6.70 44.86
CA SER A 440 5.52 6.30 46.22
C SER A 440 5.83 4.81 46.35
N THR A 441 5.47 4.00 45.35
CA THR A 441 5.58 2.53 45.38
C THR A 441 6.36 2.03 44.18
N TRP A 442 7.22 1.04 44.41
CA TRP A 442 8.14 0.49 43.42
C TRP A 442 8.05 -1.04 43.44
N PRO A 443 8.22 -1.73 42.28
CA PRO A 443 8.32 -1.19 40.93
C PRO A 443 6.98 -0.66 40.39
N ARG A 444 7.03 0.29 39.45
CA ARG A 444 5.82 0.89 38.85
C ARG A 444 5.99 1.13 37.35
N LEU A 445 4.93 0.93 36.59
CA LEU A 445 4.89 1.23 35.15
C LEU A 445 3.83 2.29 34.88
N LEU A 446 4.18 3.28 34.07
CA LEU A 446 3.27 4.27 33.55
C LEU A 446 3.54 4.55 32.08
N VAL A 447 2.59 5.21 31.43
CA VAL A 447 2.75 5.79 30.11
C VAL A 447 2.58 7.31 30.21
N SER A 448 3.51 8.07 29.65
CA SER A 448 3.37 9.51 29.42
C SER A 448 2.88 9.69 27.98
N ARG A 449 1.64 10.16 27.80
CA ARG A 449 1.10 10.55 26.50
C ARG A 449 0.98 12.06 26.48
N ASP A 450 1.77 12.73 25.65
CA ASP A 450 1.78 14.19 25.59
C ASP A 450 2.00 14.88 26.96
N GLY A 451 2.82 14.26 27.82
CA GLY A 451 3.09 14.71 29.18
C GLY A 451 2.03 14.34 30.24
N ARG A 452 0.94 13.67 29.84
CA ARG A 452 -0.06 13.14 30.79
C ARG A 452 0.24 11.70 31.18
N PRO A 453 0.41 11.40 32.48
CA PRO A 453 0.67 10.05 32.94
C PRO A 453 -0.62 9.23 33.07
N SER A 454 -0.61 8.01 32.55
CA SER A 454 -1.56 6.94 32.89
C SER A 454 -0.81 5.79 33.56
N TYR A 455 -1.32 5.29 34.68
CA TYR A 455 -0.63 4.30 35.50
C TYR A 455 -1.17 2.89 35.25
N TYR A 456 -0.27 1.90 35.20
CA TYR A 456 -0.65 0.50 35.22
C TYR A 456 -1.00 0.07 36.64
N ASN A 457 -2.23 -0.37 36.87
CA ASN A 457 -2.72 -0.77 38.19
C ASN A 457 -2.35 -2.22 38.53
N ALA A 458 -1.06 -2.47 38.79
CA ALA A 458 -0.61 -3.75 39.36
C ALA A 458 -1.12 -3.91 40.81
N LEU A 459 -1.65 -5.09 41.13
CA LEU A 459 -2.10 -5.44 42.49
C LEU A 459 -0.95 -6.04 43.31
N ALA A 460 -0.04 -6.75 42.66
CA ALA A 460 1.17 -7.33 43.25
C ALA A 460 2.40 -7.16 42.35
N PRO A 461 3.63 -7.20 42.90
CA PRO A 461 4.86 -7.17 42.09
C PRO A 461 4.92 -8.28 41.03
N LYS A 462 4.30 -9.44 41.27
CA LYS A 462 4.23 -10.54 40.29
C LYS A 462 3.48 -10.13 39.01
N ASP A 463 2.49 -9.24 39.12
CA ASP A 463 1.71 -8.76 37.97
C ASP A 463 2.58 -7.91 37.02
N MET A 464 3.71 -7.38 37.51
CA MET A 464 4.71 -6.71 36.70
C MET A 464 5.55 -7.67 35.83
N ARG A 465 5.47 -8.98 36.10
CA ARG A 465 6.12 -10.03 35.29
C ARG A 465 5.15 -10.66 34.28
N ASP A 466 3.84 -10.44 34.42
CA ASP A 466 2.87 -10.98 33.48
C ASP A 466 2.83 -10.14 32.20
N PHE A 467 3.64 -10.55 31.24
CA PHE A 467 3.72 -9.98 29.90
C PHE A 467 2.35 -9.77 29.26
N ARG A 468 1.42 -10.72 29.37
CA ARG A 468 0.13 -10.63 28.65
C ARG A 468 -0.74 -9.55 29.26
N GLN A 469 -0.76 -9.46 30.58
CA GLN A 469 -1.56 -8.46 31.29
C GLN A 469 -1.05 -7.04 30.99
N ILE A 470 0.28 -6.86 31.04
CA ILE A 470 0.91 -5.58 30.73
C ILE A 470 0.69 -5.22 29.27
N LEU A 471 0.91 -6.15 28.34
CA LEU A 471 0.70 -5.90 26.91
C LEU A 471 -0.74 -5.52 26.60
N ASN A 472 -1.72 -6.22 27.19
CA ASN A 472 -3.13 -5.87 27.02
C ASN A 472 -3.44 -4.46 27.52
N TRP A 473 -2.87 -4.07 28.66
CA TRP A 473 -2.99 -2.69 29.13
C TRP A 473 -2.28 -1.70 28.20
N MET A 474 -1.04 -1.98 27.78
CA MET A 474 -0.27 -1.12 26.86
C MET A 474 -1.04 -0.86 25.57
N ARG A 475 -1.68 -1.88 24.97
CA ARG A 475 -2.54 -1.74 23.78
C ARG A 475 -3.66 -0.73 23.97
N THR A 476 -4.22 -0.61 25.17
CA THR A 476 -5.27 0.39 25.43
C THR A 476 -4.76 1.83 25.47
N VAL A 477 -3.44 2.04 25.61
CA VAL A 477 -2.83 3.36 25.88
C VAL A 477 -1.60 3.67 25.03
N TRP A 478 -1.26 2.86 24.03
CA TRP A 478 -0.06 3.08 23.19
C TRP A 478 -0.25 4.08 22.05
N LEU A 479 -1.50 4.52 21.81
CA LEU A 479 -1.78 5.58 20.85
C LEU A 479 -1.62 6.94 21.54
N PRO A 480 -1.08 7.96 20.83
CA PRO A 480 -1.07 9.33 21.32
C PRO A 480 -2.51 9.82 21.55
N ILE A 481 -2.69 10.99 22.16
CA ILE A 481 -4.04 11.50 22.46
C ILE A 481 -4.80 11.83 21.17
N VAL A 482 -4.08 12.30 20.15
CA VAL A 482 -4.61 12.57 18.81
C VAL A 482 -3.72 11.86 17.77
N PRO A 483 -3.90 10.56 17.53
CA PRO A 483 -3.16 9.81 16.52
C PRO A 483 -3.53 10.21 15.10
N GLU A 484 -2.58 10.01 14.19
CA GLU A 484 -2.85 10.01 12.76
C GLU A 484 -3.63 8.73 12.40
N LEU A 485 -4.74 8.89 11.69
CA LEU A 485 -5.54 7.82 11.14
C LEU A 485 -4.86 7.28 9.88
N THR A 486 -4.45 6.02 9.96
CA THR A 486 -3.79 5.28 8.88
C THR A 486 -4.56 3.99 8.61
N ALA A 487 -4.26 3.31 7.50
CA ALA A 487 -4.94 2.06 7.17
C ALA A 487 -4.75 0.95 8.22
N SER A 488 -3.63 0.93 8.93
CA SER A 488 -3.31 -0.11 9.92
C SER A 488 -4.01 0.11 11.27
N ASN A 489 -4.14 1.35 11.73
CA ASN A 489 -4.74 1.67 13.04
C ASN A 489 -6.22 2.11 12.96
N ALA A 490 -6.80 2.21 11.75
CA ALA A 490 -8.15 2.72 11.57
C ALA A 490 -9.22 1.96 12.38
N GLN A 491 -9.15 0.63 12.42
CA GLN A 491 -10.12 -0.17 13.19
C GLN A 491 -10.00 0.11 14.70
N GLU A 492 -8.77 0.15 15.22
CA GLU A 492 -8.52 0.39 16.65
C GLU A 492 -8.97 1.80 17.11
N ILE A 493 -8.82 2.79 16.23
CA ILE A 493 -9.22 4.17 16.50
C ILE A 493 -10.75 4.31 16.42
N MET A 494 -11.39 3.74 15.39
CA MET A 494 -12.76 4.06 15.00
C MET A 494 -13.82 3.15 15.64
N ASP A 495 -13.50 1.89 15.91
CA ASP A 495 -14.48 0.91 16.39
C ASP A 495 -14.88 1.17 17.86
N GLY A 496 -16.18 1.08 18.15
CA GLY A 496 -16.69 1.22 19.52
C GLY A 496 -16.58 2.62 20.12
N LYS A 497 -16.19 3.65 19.35
CA LYS A 497 -16.00 5.04 19.83
C LYS A 497 -16.69 6.06 18.92
N TYR A 498 -17.02 7.23 19.48
CA TYR A 498 -17.27 8.43 18.68
C TYR A 498 -15.91 9.07 18.39
N VAL A 499 -15.51 9.16 17.12
CA VAL A 499 -14.20 9.71 16.77
C VAL A 499 -14.36 11.12 16.23
N VAL A 500 -13.80 12.08 16.95
CA VAL A 500 -13.55 13.43 16.46
C VAL A 500 -12.36 13.36 15.51
N LEU A 501 -12.63 13.36 14.21
CA LEU A 501 -11.64 13.23 13.16
C LEU A 501 -11.35 14.61 12.54
N GLY A 502 -10.14 15.13 12.78
CA GLY A 502 -9.64 16.32 12.10
C GLY A 502 -9.13 15.98 10.70
N ILE A 503 -9.68 16.63 9.68
CA ILE A 503 -9.22 16.53 8.30
C ILE A 503 -8.26 17.71 8.08
N LEU A 504 -6.97 17.42 8.11
CA LEU A 504 -5.90 18.43 8.08
C LEU A 504 -5.08 18.30 6.79
N SER A 505 -4.57 19.41 6.27
CA SER A 505 -3.77 19.41 5.03
C SER A 505 -2.31 19.73 5.34
N ARG A 506 -1.38 18.92 4.83
CA ARG A 506 0.06 19.19 5.01
C ARG A 506 0.59 20.30 4.10
N LYS A 507 -0.20 20.75 3.10
CA LYS A 507 0.20 21.83 2.17
C LYS A 507 0.40 23.17 2.87
N HIS A 508 -0.40 23.45 3.90
CA HIS A 508 -0.35 24.69 4.66
C HIS A 508 0.22 24.41 6.06
N SER A 509 1.55 24.40 6.18
CA SER A 509 2.24 23.98 7.42
C SER A 509 1.81 24.74 8.68
N ASP A 510 1.51 26.03 8.55
CA ASP A 510 1.17 26.89 9.67
C ASP A 510 -0.25 26.59 10.19
N GLU A 511 -1.22 26.47 9.29
CA GLU A 511 -2.60 26.06 9.60
C GLU A 511 -2.63 24.65 10.17
N PHE A 512 -1.91 23.71 9.55
CA PHE A 512 -1.76 22.34 10.02
C PHE A 512 -1.27 22.26 11.47
N LEU A 513 -0.19 22.98 11.80
CA LEU A 513 0.36 22.99 13.16
C LEU A 513 -0.58 23.65 14.15
N GLN A 514 -1.29 24.71 13.75
CA GLN A 514 -2.26 25.38 14.59
C GLN A 514 -3.46 24.46 14.89
N SER A 515 -4.07 23.88 13.87
CA SER A 515 -5.23 22.99 14.01
C SER A 515 -4.91 21.70 14.74
N LYS A 516 -3.71 21.13 14.53
CA LYS A 516 -3.23 19.98 15.31
C LYS A 516 -3.14 20.31 16.80
N ARG A 517 -2.64 21.51 17.16
CA ARG A 517 -2.60 21.97 18.56
C ARG A 517 -4.01 22.21 19.12
N GLU A 518 -4.90 22.82 18.36
CA GLU A 518 -6.29 23.04 18.76
C GLU A 518 -7.06 21.74 19.00
N LEU A 519 -6.90 20.74 18.11
CA LEU A 519 -7.45 19.40 18.32
C LEU A 519 -6.93 18.76 19.61
N LYS A 520 -5.61 18.83 19.84
CA LYS A 520 -4.99 18.28 21.05
C LYS A 520 -5.49 18.98 22.31
N ASN A 521 -5.60 20.30 22.29
CA ASN A 521 -6.16 21.06 23.41
C ASN A 521 -7.63 20.69 23.67
N ALA A 522 -8.43 20.53 22.62
CA ALA A 522 -9.82 20.07 22.74
C ALA A 522 -9.91 18.68 23.35
N ALA A 523 -9.05 17.75 22.92
CA ALA A 523 -9.01 16.39 23.46
C ALA A 523 -8.66 16.37 24.95
N LEU A 524 -7.63 17.14 25.35
CA LEU A 524 -7.19 17.26 26.74
C LEU A 524 -8.30 17.84 27.64
N GLU A 525 -8.93 18.93 27.22
CA GLU A 525 -10.01 19.57 27.96
C GLU A 525 -11.26 18.67 28.05
N TRP A 526 -11.57 17.95 26.96
CA TRP A 526 -12.64 16.97 26.98
C TRP A 526 -12.38 15.84 27.99
N MET A 527 -11.17 15.29 28.00
CA MET A 527 -10.77 14.25 28.96
C MET A 527 -10.83 14.74 30.41
N ASP A 528 -10.41 15.98 30.68
CA ASP A 528 -10.51 16.58 32.01
C ASP A 528 -11.97 16.71 32.45
N LYS A 529 -12.83 17.22 31.55
CA LYS A 529 -14.26 17.34 31.80
C LYS A 529 -14.89 15.98 32.09
N GLN A 530 -14.54 14.93 31.35
CA GLN A 530 -15.01 13.57 31.63
C GLN A 530 -14.53 13.06 32.98
N THR A 531 -13.26 13.29 33.32
CA THR A 531 -12.69 12.87 34.61
C THR A 531 -13.38 13.57 35.79
N GLN A 532 -13.63 14.89 35.67
CA GLN A 532 -14.35 15.66 36.69
C GLN A 532 -15.80 15.20 36.82
N LEU A 533 -16.51 14.99 35.72
CA LEU A 533 -17.87 14.47 35.72
C LEU A 533 -17.95 13.08 36.37
N PHE A 534 -16.99 12.21 36.08
CA PHE A 534 -16.90 10.90 36.71
C PHE A 534 -16.65 10.98 38.23
N GLN A 535 -15.77 11.89 38.67
CA GLN A 535 -15.53 12.12 40.09
C GLN A 535 -16.77 12.68 40.81
N LEU A 536 -17.49 13.60 40.17
CA LEU A 536 -18.75 14.15 40.68
C LEU A 536 -19.84 13.08 40.77
N GLU A 537 -20.06 12.31 39.70
CA GLU A 537 -21.01 11.18 39.69
C GLU A 537 -20.68 10.17 40.82
N ARG A 538 -19.39 9.88 41.02
CA ARG A 538 -18.95 9.03 42.12
C ARG A 538 -19.17 9.64 43.50
N ALA A 539 -19.02 10.96 43.65
CA ALA A 539 -19.28 11.67 44.89
C ALA A 539 -20.79 11.66 45.20
N GLU A 540 -21.64 11.99 44.22
CA GLU A 540 -23.09 11.94 44.35
C GLU A 540 -23.60 10.54 44.75
N LEU A 541 -23.03 9.48 44.17
CA LEU A 541 -23.37 8.09 44.56
C LEU A 541 -22.93 7.75 45.99
N ARG A 542 -21.82 8.33 46.48
CA ARG A 542 -21.40 8.16 47.88
C ARG A 542 -22.32 8.90 48.82
N ASP A 543 -22.69 10.13 48.48
CA ASP A 543 -23.58 10.96 49.29
C ASP A 543 -24.99 10.35 49.33
N ALA A 544 -25.49 9.84 48.20
CA ALA A 544 -26.76 9.10 48.15
C ALA A 544 -26.70 7.79 48.94
N LYS A 545 -25.55 7.09 48.98
CA LYS A 545 -25.36 5.92 49.84
C LYS A 545 -25.38 6.33 51.32
N GLN A 546 -24.72 7.42 51.66
CA GLN A 546 -24.63 7.92 53.03
C GLN A 546 -26.01 8.37 53.54
N LEU A 547 -26.78 9.09 52.72
CA LEU A 547 -28.14 9.50 53.04
C LEU A 547 -29.06 8.29 53.34
N ARG A 548 -28.92 7.19 52.58
CA ARG A 548 -29.67 5.95 52.86
C ARG A 548 -29.27 5.28 54.17
N ILE A 549 -28.01 5.41 54.59
CA ILE A 549 -27.54 4.88 55.88
C ILE A 549 -28.15 5.70 57.01
N GLU A 550 -28.10 7.02 56.90
CA GLU A 550 -28.68 7.96 57.88
C GLU A 550 -30.20 7.79 57.99
N GLU A 551 -30.92 7.72 56.87
CA GLU A 551 -32.37 7.48 56.85
C GLU A 551 -32.75 6.12 57.47
N ALA A 552 -31.94 5.08 57.28
CA ALA A 552 -32.17 3.77 57.88
C ALA A 552 -31.88 3.74 59.39
N ASP A 553 -30.87 4.50 59.83
CA ASP A 553 -30.50 4.63 61.24
C ASP A 553 -31.57 5.43 62.01
N ASP A 554 -32.05 6.53 61.43
CA ASP A 554 -33.14 7.34 61.97
C ASP A 554 -34.44 6.54 62.13
N ARG A 555 -34.69 5.58 61.23
CA ARG A 555 -35.83 4.66 61.28
C ARG A 555 -35.61 3.43 62.15
N ASN A 556 -34.41 3.27 62.74
CA ASN A 556 -34.00 2.07 63.48
C ASN A 556 -34.17 0.75 62.70
N ASP A 557 -34.10 0.78 61.36
CA ASP A 557 -34.26 -0.41 60.52
C ASP A 557 -32.91 -1.10 60.26
N GLN A 558 -32.62 -2.10 61.09
CA GLN A 558 -31.38 -2.90 61.02
C GLN A 558 -31.23 -3.72 59.72
N ARG A 559 -32.31 -3.97 58.97
CA ARG A 559 -32.24 -4.64 57.67
C ARG A 559 -31.84 -3.64 56.58
N ALA A 560 -32.49 -2.48 56.56
CA ALA A 560 -32.17 -1.40 55.62
C ALA A 560 -30.73 -0.88 55.82
N LEU A 561 -30.29 -0.73 57.07
CA LEU A 561 -28.93 -0.29 57.39
C LEU A 561 -27.86 -1.27 56.89
N ARG A 562 -28.08 -2.58 57.05
CA ARG A 562 -27.17 -3.61 56.51
C ARG A 562 -27.16 -3.61 54.98
N ALA A 563 -28.32 -3.47 54.34
CA ALA A 563 -28.42 -3.40 52.89
C ALA A 563 -27.73 -2.15 52.33
N ALA A 564 -27.92 -0.99 52.95
CA ALA A 564 -27.28 0.27 52.57
C ALA A 564 -25.75 0.18 52.75
N LYS A 565 -25.24 -0.35 53.88
CA LYS A 565 -23.79 -0.53 54.10
C LYS A 565 -23.15 -1.47 53.06
N ASN A 566 -23.82 -2.57 52.73
CA ASN A 566 -23.34 -3.57 51.77
C ASN A 566 -23.48 -3.14 50.29
N MET A 567 -24.13 -2.00 50.00
CA MET A 567 -24.26 -1.49 48.64
C MET A 567 -22.87 -1.12 48.07
N ARG A 568 -22.46 -1.79 46.99
CA ARG A 568 -21.22 -1.46 46.26
C ARG A 568 -21.52 -0.36 45.25
N ILE A 569 -20.74 0.72 45.29
CA ILE A 569 -20.81 1.79 44.29
C ILE A 569 -20.02 1.32 43.07
N THR A 570 -20.72 0.93 42.01
CA THR A 570 -20.14 0.57 40.72
C THR A 570 -20.71 1.52 39.67
N ILE A 571 -19.85 2.34 39.08
CA ILE A 571 -20.19 3.09 37.86
C ILE A 571 -19.87 2.14 36.70
N ARG A 572 -20.87 1.83 35.86
CA ARG A 572 -20.65 1.02 34.66
C ARG A 572 -20.19 1.97 33.56
N GLU A 573 -18.88 2.08 33.38
CA GLU A 573 -18.30 2.85 32.26
C GLU A 573 -18.66 2.22 30.90
N ASP A 574 -18.86 0.90 30.87
CA ASP A 574 -19.16 0.10 29.67
C ASP A 574 -20.41 0.57 28.91
N ASP A 575 -21.36 1.23 29.59
CA ASP A 575 -22.61 1.66 28.97
C ASP A 575 -22.46 2.99 28.21
N LYS A 576 -21.36 3.74 28.41
CA LYS A 576 -21.12 5.03 27.73
C LYS A 576 -20.07 4.86 26.62
N LYS A 577 -20.50 5.01 25.37
CA LYS A 577 -19.60 5.01 24.21
C LYS A 577 -18.57 6.14 24.34
N GLN A 578 -17.29 5.79 24.33
CA GLN A 578 -16.18 6.74 24.55
C GLN A 578 -15.98 7.66 23.35
N VAL A 579 -15.37 8.82 23.60
CA VAL A 579 -14.97 9.78 22.55
C VAL A 579 -13.47 9.69 22.33
N GLY A 580 -13.07 9.31 21.13
CA GLY A 580 -11.70 9.37 20.65
C GLY A 580 -11.46 10.62 19.82
N PHE A 581 -10.21 11.05 19.74
CA PHE A 581 -9.76 12.09 18.83
C PHE A 581 -8.74 11.47 17.89
N ALA A 582 -8.73 11.89 16.63
CA ALA A 582 -7.74 11.49 15.65
C ALA A 582 -7.67 12.57 14.56
N TRP A 583 -6.63 12.53 13.73
CA TRP A 583 -6.56 13.36 12.55
C TRP A 583 -6.19 12.52 11.33
N VAL A 584 -6.59 12.94 10.14
CA VAL A 584 -6.29 12.26 8.87
C VAL A 584 -5.68 13.26 7.91
N ASP A 585 -4.69 12.81 7.13
CA ASP A 585 -4.12 13.59 6.04
C ASP A 585 -5.16 13.73 4.92
N GLY A 586 -5.73 14.94 4.80
CA GLY A 586 -6.74 15.25 3.81
C GLY A 586 -6.21 15.11 2.38
N ASP A 587 -4.97 15.51 2.12
CA ASP A 587 -4.41 15.48 0.76
C ASP A 587 -4.15 14.04 0.31
N PHE A 588 -3.63 13.21 1.19
CA PHE A 588 -3.37 11.80 0.90
C PHE A 588 -4.69 11.00 0.75
N TRP A 589 -5.69 11.31 1.58
CA TRP A 589 -6.97 10.57 1.63
C TRP A 589 -8.15 11.27 0.92
N ASP A 590 -7.91 12.25 0.06
CA ASP A 590 -8.96 13.08 -0.59
C ASP A 590 -10.06 12.23 -1.24
N ARG A 591 -9.69 11.22 -2.04
CA ARG A 591 -10.68 10.34 -2.70
C ARG A 591 -11.58 9.61 -1.70
N TRP A 592 -11.01 9.11 -0.60
CA TRP A 592 -11.77 8.42 0.44
C TRP A 592 -12.70 9.38 1.19
N LEU A 593 -12.23 10.60 1.49
CA LEU A 593 -13.02 11.64 2.15
C LEU A 593 -14.21 12.10 1.30
N ARG A 594 -13.99 12.31 0.00
CA ARG A 594 -15.06 12.68 -0.94
C ARG A 594 -16.09 11.58 -1.10
N THR A 595 -15.65 10.33 -1.22
CA THR A 595 -16.57 9.19 -1.44
C THR A 595 -17.32 8.78 -0.18
N THR A 596 -16.69 8.86 0.99
CA THR A 596 -17.27 8.37 2.26
C THR A 596 -18.05 9.46 3.01
N TYR A 597 -17.55 10.70 3.01
CA TYR A 597 -18.12 11.81 3.78
C TYR A 597 -18.63 12.95 2.90
N GLY A 598 -18.37 12.95 1.59
CA GLY A 598 -18.73 14.07 0.71
C GLY A 598 -17.97 15.36 1.04
N ILE A 599 -16.75 15.24 1.56
CA ILE A 599 -15.93 16.36 2.03
C ILE A 599 -14.78 16.58 1.08
N ASP A 600 -14.74 17.76 0.46
CA ASP A 600 -13.63 18.21 -0.35
C ASP A 600 -12.60 18.98 0.49
N VAL A 601 -11.33 18.61 0.37
CA VAL A 601 -10.22 19.14 1.20
C VAL A 601 -9.86 20.58 0.83
N GLU A 602 -10.25 21.04 -0.37
CA GLU A 602 -10.04 22.42 -0.83
C GLU A 602 -10.78 23.47 0.01
N ASN A 603 -11.83 23.08 0.74
CA ASN A 603 -12.61 24.00 1.58
C ASN A 603 -11.94 24.31 2.93
N GLY A 604 -10.66 23.99 3.08
CA GLY A 604 -9.88 24.18 4.30
C GLY A 604 -10.06 23.04 5.32
N GLU A 605 -9.36 23.19 6.44
CA GLU A 605 -9.34 22.20 7.51
C GLU A 605 -10.68 22.14 8.24
N ARG A 606 -11.18 20.92 8.42
CA ARG A 606 -12.51 20.66 9.00
C ARG A 606 -12.47 19.50 9.96
N VAL A 607 -13.45 19.42 10.84
CA VAL A 607 -13.61 18.30 11.78
C VAL A 607 -14.92 17.60 11.49
N ILE A 608 -14.91 16.27 11.61
CA ILE A 608 -16.12 15.48 11.66
C ILE A 608 -16.16 14.66 12.94
N ILE A 609 -17.35 14.32 13.40
CA ILE A 609 -17.54 13.33 14.45
C ILE A 609 -18.09 12.08 13.77
N ASN A 610 -17.36 10.97 13.79
CA ASN A 610 -17.77 9.72 13.16
C ASN A 610 -18.20 8.67 14.20
N ASP A 611 -19.25 7.94 13.86
CA ASP A 611 -19.78 6.79 14.60
C ASP A 611 -19.78 5.59 13.63
N GLN A 612 -18.67 4.85 13.63
CA GLN A 612 -18.40 3.78 12.67
C GLN A 612 -19.41 2.63 12.79
N ASP A 613 -19.72 2.19 14.01
CA ASP A 613 -20.63 1.08 14.29
C ASP A 613 -22.03 1.32 13.69
N ASN A 614 -22.50 2.57 13.76
CA ASN A 614 -23.80 2.97 13.23
C ASN A 614 -23.72 3.58 11.82
N ARG A 615 -22.52 3.71 11.23
CA ARG A 615 -22.27 4.31 9.90
C ARG A 615 -22.84 5.73 9.76
N ARG A 616 -22.67 6.53 10.80
CA ARG A 616 -23.16 7.91 10.88
C ARG A 616 -22.03 8.87 11.17
N TYR A 617 -22.15 10.09 10.67
CA TYR A 617 -21.21 11.16 11.00
C TYR A 617 -21.93 12.50 11.12
N TRP A 618 -21.27 13.46 11.77
CA TRP A 618 -21.71 14.84 11.92
C TRP A 618 -20.58 15.77 11.47
N ASP A 619 -20.90 16.72 10.61
CA ASP A 619 -19.95 17.68 10.03
C ASP A 619 -20.39 19.15 10.24
N THR A 620 -21.56 19.37 10.85
CA THR A 620 -22.10 20.72 11.14
C THR A 620 -22.19 20.97 12.64
N SER A 621 -21.92 22.22 13.03
CA SER A 621 -22.07 22.72 14.40
C SER A 621 -23.52 23.10 14.74
N SER A 622 -23.74 23.57 15.98
CA SER A 622 -25.02 24.12 16.46
C SER A 622 -25.57 25.25 15.56
N SER A 623 -24.67 26.02 14.95
CA SER A 623 -24.98 27.13 14.05
C SER A 623 -25.34 26.70 12.62
N GLY A 624 -25.15 25.42 12.27
CA GLY A 624 -25.29 24.90 10.92
C GLY A 624 -24.05 25.10 10.03
N ALA A 625 -23.03 25.84 10.48
CA ALA A 625 -21.74 25.92 9.81
C ALA A 625 -20.92 24.63 9.99
N SER A 626 -19.96 24.38 9.10
CA SER A 626 -19.03 23.23 9.23
C SER A 626 -18.26 23.30 10.55
N ILE A 627 -17.99 22.16 11.17
CA ILE A 627 -17.18 22.11 12.41
C ILE A 627 -15.74 22.47 12.05
N MET A 628 -15.25 23.56 12.64
CA MET A 628 -13.89 24.03 12.43
C MET A 628 -12.91 23.25 13.29
N ALA A 629 -11.64 23.17 12.87
CA ALA A 629 -10.54 22.59 13.65
C ALA A 629 -10.09 23.51 14.81
N SER A 630 -11.05 24.04 15.57
CA SER A 630 -10.83 24.91 16.73
C SER A 630 -11.38 24.28 18.00
N ARG A 631 -10.70 24.50 19.13
CA ARG A 631 -11.08 23.93 20.42
C ARG A 631 -12.53 24.22 20.80
N THR A 632 -12.98 25.46 20.59
CA THR A 632 -14.34 25.90 20.96
C THR A 632 -15.41 25.22 20.12
N SER A 633 -15.22 25.16 18.79
CA SER A 633 -16.17 24.52 17.87
C SER A 633 -16.33 23.03 18.19
N ILE A 634 -15.21 22.35 18.49
CA ILE A 634 -15.21 20.92 18.83
C ILE A 634 -15.91 20.69 20.18
N LEU A 635 -15.56 21.42 21.24
CA LEU A 635 -16.12 21.20 22.57
C LEU A 635 -17.60 21.59 22.71
N GLU A 636 -18.09 22.52 21.89
CA GLU A 636 -19.51 22.85 21.82
C GLU A 636 -20.31 21.74 21.14
N THR A 637 -19.74 21.08 20.13
CA THR A 637 -20.45 20.10 19.29
C THR A 637 -20.51 18.71 19.90
N ILE A 638 -19.45 18.24 20.56
CA ILE A 638 -19.37 16.89 21.14
C ILE A 638 -20.59 16.57 22.05
N PRO A 639 -20.98 17.42 23.04
CA PRO A 639 -22.13 17.15 23.90
C PRO A 639 -23.46 17.04 23.15
N LEU A 640 -23.60 17.73 22.02
CA LEU A 640 -24.82 17.72 21.20
C LEU A 640 -24.94 16.42 20.41
N VAL A 641 -23.82 15.80 20.04
CA VAL A 641 -23.76 14.52 19.33
C VAL A 641 -23.97 13.33 20.26
N ILE A 642 -23.39 13.36 21.46
CA ILE A 642 -23.42 12.22 22.40
C ILE A 642 -24.74 12.15 23.19
N ALA A 643 -25.53 13.22 23.20
CA ALA A 643 -26.86 13.21 23.79
C ALA A 643 -27.70 12.04 23.23
N ASN A 644 -28.51 11.41 24.09
CA ASN A 644 -29.44 10.36 23.66
C ASN A 644 -30.89 10.86 23.86
N PRO A 645 -31.62 11.24 22.78
CA PRO A 645 -31.23 11.23 21.37
C PRO A 645 -30.27 12.39 20.98
N PRO A 646 -29.50 12.24 19.89
CA PRO A 646 -28.57 13.28 19.43
C PRO A 646 -29.33 14.54 19.02
N LYS A 647 -28.83 15.71 19.45
CA LYS A 647 -29.44 17.02 19.16
C LYS A 647 -29.14 17.49 17.74
N LEU A 648 -28.01 17.04 17.17
CA LEU A 648 -27.62 17.32 15.78
C LEU A 648 -28.03 16.17 14.86
N LYS A 649 -28.51 16.51 13.66
CA LYS A 649 -28.95 15.52 12.67
C LYS A 649 -27.73 14.79 12.07
N PRO A 650 -27.65 13.45 12.16
CA PRO A 650 -26.57 12.70 11.54
C PRO A 650 -26.70 12.62 10.01
N LYS A 651 -25.56 12.51 9.34
CA LYS A 651 -25.42 12.07 7.95
C LYS A 651 -24.97 10.60 7.91
N SER A 652 -25.25 9.91 6.80
CA SER A 652 -24.92 8.49 6.59
C SER A 652 -23.64 8.38 5.76
N THR A 653 -22.72 7.50 6.14
CA THR A 653 -21.51 7.20 5.33
C THR A 653 -21.80 6.24 4.18
N VAL A 654 -22.97 5.60 4.18
CA VAL A 654 -23.43 4.71 3.10
C VAL A 654 -24.49 5.36 2.24
N GLY A 655 -24.51 4.99 0.95
CA GLY A 655 -25.51 5.45 -0.01
C GLY A 655 -26.93 5.04 0.36
N THR A 656 -27.93 5.66 -0.28
CA THR A 656 -29.36 5.47 0.05
C THR A 656 -29.85 4.03 -0.10
N PHE A 657 -29.35 3.27 -1.08
CA PHE A 657 -29.72 1.85 -1.25
C PHE A 657 -29.09 0.95 -0.20
N GLU A 658 -27.83 1.17 0.12
CA GLU A 658 -27.13 0.43 1.18
C GLU A 658 -27.73 0.74 2.56
N SER A 659 -28.09 1.99 2.83
CA SER A 659 -28.72 2.37 4.09
C SER A 659 -30.07 1.67 4.28
N ILE A 660 -30.87 1.53 3.22
CA ILE A 660 -32.12 0.74 3.24
C ILE A 660 -31.82 -0.75 3.48
N PHE A 661 -30.80 -1.32 2.83
CA PHE A 661 -30.40 -2.71 3.05
C PHE A 661 -29.95 -2.97 4.50
N PHE A 662 -29.11 -2.10 5.07
CA PHE A 662 -28.66 -2.26 6.45
C PHE A 662 -29.77 -1.99 7.46
N PHE A 663 -30.64 -1.00 7.22
CA PHE A 663 -31.80 -0.74 8.07
C PHE A 663 -32.78 -1.91 8.08
N THR A 664 -33.06 -2.49 6.92
CA THR A 664 -33.91 -3.68 6.82
C THR A 664 -33.26 -4.89 7.52
N ARG A 665 -31.96 -5.13 7.30
CA ARG A 665 -31.21 -6.19 8.00
C ARG A 665 -31.23 -6.00 9.52
N SER A 666 -30.98 -4.78 10.02
CA SER A 666 -30.98 -4.51 11.46
C SER A 666 -32.40 -4.67 12.04
N SER A 667 -33.42 -4.18 11.35
CA SER A 667 -34.82 -4.32 11.75
C SER A 667 -35.28 -5.78 11.79
N ILE A 668 -34.85 -6.62 10.83
CA ILE A 668 -35.07 -8.07 10.85
C ILE A 668 -34.41 -8.71 12.07
N SER A 669 -33.16 -8.32 12.38
CA SER A 669 -32.42 -8.89 13.50
C SER A 669 -32.92 -8.44 14.87
N ALA A 670 -33.34 -7.18 15.01
CA ALA A 670 -33.78 -6.60 16.27
C ALA A 670 -35.26 -6.94 16.56
N HIS A 671 -36.11 -6.92 15.54
CA HIS A 671 -37.56 -7.11 15.68
C HIS A 671 -38.14 -7.98 14.55
N PRO A 672 -37.85 -9.30 14.55
CA PRO A 672 -38.25 -10.19 13.46
C PRO A 672 -39.79 -10.23 13.28
N ILE A 673 -40.54 -10.26 14.37
CA ILE A 673 -42.00 -10.37 14.36
C ILE A 673 -42.65 -9.12 13.74
N ILE A 674 -42.22 -7.93 14.18
CA ILE A 674 -42.76 -6.65 13.70
C ILE A 674 -42.47 -6.49 12.20
N PHE A 675 -41.26 -6.86 11.78
CA PHE A 675 -40.88 -6.84 10.36
C PHE A 675 -41.80 -7.73 9.51
N PHE A 676 -42.06 -8.98 9.92
CA PHE A 676 -42.96 -9.88 9.20
C PHE A 676 -44.41 -9.40 9.17
N ILE A 677 -44.90 -8.75 10.24
CA ILE A 677 -46.24 -8.14 10.25
C ILE A 677 -46.32 -6.99 9.23
N ILE A 678 -45.32 -6.10 9.19
CA ILE A 678 -45.29 -4.98 8.24
C ILE A 678 -45.14 -5.51 6.79
N LEU A 679 -44.32 -6.54 6.59
CA LEU A 679 -44.14 -7.19 5.29
C LEU A 679 -45.45 -7.83 4.80
N THR A 680 -46.16 -8.58 5.65
CA THR A 680 -47.44 -9.19 5.28
C THR A 680 -48.52 -8.13 5.00
N LEU A 681 -48.60 -7.07 5.81
CA LEU A 681 -49.53 -5.96 5.58
C LEU A 681 -49.23 -5.19 4.29
N SER A 682 -47.96 -4.95 3.97
CA SER A 682 -47.56 -4.26 2.74
C SER A 682 -47.82 -5.12 1.49
N VAL A 683 -47.56 -6.42 1.54
CA VAL A 683 -47.90 -7.37 0.46
C VAL A 683 -49.42 -7.50 0.30
N ALA A 684 -50.18 -7.56 1.39
CA ALA A 684 -51.65 -7.54 1.35
C ALA A 684 -52.18 -6.24 0.75
N GLY A 685 -51.64 -5.09 1.13
CA GLY A 685 -51.99 -3.79 0.55
C GLY A 685 -51.67 -3.70 -0.95
N ALA A 686 -50.48 -4.15 -1.36
CA ALA A 686 -50.05 -4.15 -2.76
C ALA A 686 -50.93 -5.06 -3.62
N THR A 687 -51.29 -6.25 -3.11
CA THR A 687 -52.19 -7.18 -3.82
C THR A 687 -53.61 -6.63 -3.96
N ILE A 688 -54.14 -5.93 -2.95
CA ILE A 688 -55.43 -5.24 -3.02
C ILE A 688 -55.41 -4.14 -4.08
N VAL A 689 -54.35 -3.32 -4.13
CA VAL A 689 -54.20 -2.24 -5.13
C VAL A 689 -54.03 -2.81 -6.55
N ALA A 690 -53.25 -3.88 -6.71
CA ALA A 690 -53.06 -4.55 -8.00
C ALA A 690 -54.37 -5.17 -8.51
N ARG A 691 -55.14 -5.83 -7.64
CA ARG A 691 -56.47 -6.35 -7.97
C ARG A 691 -57.46 -5.23 -8.28
N GLY A 692 -57.45 -4.13 -7.54
CA GLY A 692 -58.29 -2.96 -7.82
C GLY A 692 -57.98 -2.30 -9.16
N ARG A 693 -56.71 -2.26 -9.57
CA ARG A 693 -56.29 -1.77 -10.90
C ARG A 693 -56.61 -2.75 -12.03
N ALA A 694 -56.51 -4.06 -11.80
CA ALA A 694 -56.89 -5.09 -12.77
C ALA A 694 -58.41 -5.12 -13.01
N VAL A 695 -59.23 -4.97 -11.96
CA VAL A 695 -60.70 -4.92 -12.08
C VAL A 695 -61.18 -3.66 -12.82
N ARG A 696 -60.47 -2.53 -12.73
CA ARG A 696 -60.78 -1.32 -13.51
C ARG A 696 -60.42 -1.40 -15.00
N ARG A 697 -59.60 -2.38 -15.43
CA ARG A 697 -59.20 -2.57 -16.84
C ARG A 697 -59.87 -3.77 -17.52
N GLY A 698 -60.66 -4.57 -16.80
CA GLY A 698 -61.25 -5.81 -17.29
C GLY A 698 -62.74 -5.71 -17.62
N GLY A 699 -63.10 -4.87 -18.60
CA GLY A 699 -64.41 -4.91 -19.24
C GLY A 699 -64.32 -5.52 -20.63
N ARG A 700 -64.78 -6.77 -20.77
CA ARG A 700 -65.24 -7.44 -22.01
C ARG A 700 -64.23 -8.34 -22.78
N GLY A 701 -64.34 -9.66 -22.51
CA GLY A 701 -64.10 -10.80 -23.42
C GLY A 701 -62.64 -11.07 -23.82
N GLY A 702 -62.13 -12.29 -23.93
CA GLY A 702 -62.68 -13.63 -23.95
C GLY A 702 -61.54 -14.57 -24.39
N ILE A 703 -61.58 -15.80 -23.89
CA ILE A 703 -60.58 -16.86 -24.01
C ILE A 703 -60.41 -17.35 -25.47
N LEU A 704 -59.15 -17.63 -25.86
CA LEU A 704 -58.68 -18.28 -27.11
C LEU A 704 -58.77 -17.47 -28.43
N GLY A 705 -57.60 -17.07 -28.95
CA GLY A 705 -57.44 -16.57 -30.32
C GLY A 705 -55.98 -16.26 -30.65
N VAL A 706 -55.32 -17.19 -31.34
CA VAL A 706 -53.99 -17.00 -31.97
C VAL A 706 -54.18 -16.28 -33.31
N THR A 707 -53.51 -15.13 -33.48
CA THR A 707 -52.85 -14.60 -34.70
C THR A 707 -52.10 -13.35 -34.23
N GLY A 708 -50.81 -13.16 -34.45
CA GLY A 708 -50.15 -13.08 -35.74
C GLY A 708 -49.89 -11.60 -36.08
N SER A 709 -48.63 -11.19 -35.96
CA SER A 709 -47.99 -10.05 -36.64
C SER A 709 -47.93 -8.67 -35.97
N THR A 710 -46.72 -8.10 -36.11
CA THR A 710 -46.31 -6.68 -36.21
C THR A 710 -46.17 -5.84 -34.94
N GLY A 711 -44.91 -5.72 -34.48
CA GLY A 711 -44.15 -4.47 -34.54
C GLY A 711 -44.40 -3.41 -33.46
N GLY A 712 -43.31 -2.96 -32.83
CA GLY A 712 -43.20 -1.57 -32.35
C GLY A 712 -42.90 -1.41 -30.86
N GLY A 713 -41.77 -0.76 -30.61
CA GLY A 713 -41.21 -0.34 -29.32
C GLY A 713 -42.20 0.09 -28.23
N PHE A 714 -41.92 -0.41 -27.03
CA PHE A 714 -42.42 0.17 -25.79
C PHE A 714 -41.68 1.49 -25.53
N PHE A 715 -42.43 2.59 -25.62
CA PHE A 715 -42.40 3.84 -24.84
C PHE A 715 -42.81 5.01 -25.75
N ASN A 716 -44.12 5.17 -25.92
CA ASN A 716 -44.71 6.46 -26.26
C ASN A 716 -45.47 6.97 -25.05
N LEU A 717 -44.95 8.07 -24.49
CA LEU A 717 -45.66 9.01 -23.64
C LEU A 717 -46.27 10.05 -24.58
N ASP A 718 -47.60 10.04 -24.70
CA ASP A 718 -48.39 11.13 -25.30
C ASP A 718 -49.78 11.02 -24.66
N GLY A 719 -50.46 12.06 -24.17
CA GLY A 719 -50.15 13.47 -24.04
C GLY A 719 -51.33 14.15 -23.30
N LYS A 720 -51.04 15.31 -22.71
CA LYS A 720 -51.91 16.50 -22.48
C LYS A 720 -53.33 16.35 -21.90
N GLU A 721 -53.60 17.10 -20.82
CA GLU A 721 -54.29 18.40 -20.88
C GLU A 721 -53.93 19.31 -19.68
N GLY A 722 -53.93 20.63 -19.93
CA GLY A 722 -53.69 21.74 -18.98
C GLY A 722 -52.43 22.55 -19.32
N ILE A 723 -52.34 23.32 -20.42
CA ILE A 723 -52.95 24.65 -20.67
C ILE A 723 -52.70 25.63 -19.51
N LEU A 724 -51.64 26.45 -19.61
CA LEU A 724 -51.67 27.92 -19.77
C LEU A 724 -50.26 28.56 -19.78
N ASN A 725 -49.93 29.27 -20.87
CA ASN A 725 -49.07 30.47 -21.08
C ASN A 725 -47.66 30.57 -20.43
N GLY A 726 -46.60 31.02 -21.11
CA GLY A 726 -46.45 31.63 -22.44
C GLY A 726 -45.07 32.33 -22.58
N GLY A 727 -44.62 32.53 -23.83
CA GLY A 727 -43.48 33.39 -24.23
C GLY A 727 -42.19 32.61 -24.52
N SER A 728 -41.82 32.28 -25.78
CA SER A 728 -41.17 33.18 -26.77
C SER A 728 -39.83 33.70 -26.22
N THR A 729 -38.65 33.59 -26.81
CA THR A 729 -38.09 33.25 -28.14
C THR A 729 -36.57 33.47 -27.97
N GLY A 730 -35.70 32.76 -28.69
CA GLY A 730 -34.34 33.26 -28.94
C GLY A 730 -33.25 32.19 -29.07
N LYS A 731 -33.08 31.67 -30.30
CA LYS A 731 -31.78 31.20 -30.80
C LYS A 731 -30.81 32.38 -30.84
N VAL A 732 -29.50 32.15 -30.64
CA VAL A 732 -28.44 32.44 -31.63
C VAL A 732 -27.23 31.55 -31.33
N ASP A 733 -26.86 30.78 -32.36
CA ASP A 733 -25.59 30.15 -32.77
C ASP A 733 -24.63 29.47 -31.77
#